data_AF-A0AAE9E125-F1
#
_entry.id   AF-A0AAE9E125-F1
#
_cell.length_a   1.000
_cell.length_b   1.000
_cell.length_c   1.000
_cell.angle_alpha   90.00
_cell.angle_beta   90.00
_cell.angle_gamma   90.00
#
_symmetry.space_group_name_H-M   'P 1'
#
loop_
_entity.id
_entity.type
_entity.pdbx_description
1 polymer ?
#
loop_
_entity_poly.entity_id
_entity_poly.type
_entity_poly.pdbx_seq_one_letter_code
_entity_poly.pdbx_strand_id
1 'polypeptide(L)'
;MIPGMRATPPTESFSFVYSCDLQTNVQIKVAEFEGIFRDVINPVRRLSQVFAEITVYCNNQQIGYPVCTSFSTPPDSSQLARQKLIQRWNEWLTLPIRYADLSRDSFLHITIWEHDDDAEAVNSTFPRRLVAQSRISMFSKRGILKSGVIDVQMTISTEPDPFTKQAETWKFSDTWGEEIDLLIKQVNRQSRGLIEDVQWLDPFVARRIELIRAKYKHMSPERHIFLVLEMAAIRLGPTFYKVVYYEDESKNMRISASAATSGTSCNRYCLSDPELLLDSLAEVKHSAMTRRIRDSGDERHRQVKPNKQAKDRLEMIVNLPSSQVLTREQRDLVWKFRHYLRQFPKALNKYLRSVNWAQPQEVKMALALMNDWELIEAEDALELLSSAFTHPAVRAYSVSRLLEAASPEQVLLYLPQLVQALKYEHNQQKMDEQQQKEEGSEEIQKALTPSEDPASGEAGTTKKEKRKAPPSGDLATFLIDYALASPKVSNYLYWHLKTEIESTKTTEEHLSNMYQRIQDRLKEALEKRHDTRDQVDSLQKQQIFVEDLIVLMNEAKARGGRLNDGKSAEFRTMLSRAKHMLDLKGVHLPLDPSYRLISVIPDTAGFFKSEMMPAKISFKVQPVTGKVDKNFLEEYTVIFKTGDDLRQDQLIQQMVRLIDIILKKEQLDLKLTPYLVLATGVGQGFVQCIKSKPLRAIQEQYKAHKLDCIREAMKELRPGDGPFGIEPNVIDNYVRSLAGYSVIMYILGLGDRHLDNLLLCENGKLFHVDFGFILGRDPKPMPPPMKLTSEMVQVMGGAKSQQFLEFVQHVDSAYRILRRHSNVLLNLFSLMLDAGIPDIASEPDKAIFKIEQRLRLDLSDEAATKHIFTQIESSLNAKMAMISDIIHAYKQNLM
;
A
#
# COMPACT_ATOMS: atom_id res chain seq x y z
N MET A 1 -69.74 4.91 -28.11
CA MET A 1 -68.46 4.61 -28.79
C MET A 1 -67.61 5.87 -28.65
N ILE A 2 -66.43 5.92 -28.04
CA ILE A 2 -65.38 4.93 -27.74
C ILE A 2 -64.91 5.17 -26.28
N PRO A 3 -64.70 4.13 -25.46
CA PRO A 3 -64.05 4.24 -24.15
C PRO A 3 -62.52 4.17 -24.28
N GLY A 4 -61.81 4.94 -23.46
CA GLY A 4 -60.41 4.65 -23.13
C GLY A 4 -59.36 5.69 -23.54
N MET A 5 -59.31 6.83 -22.85
CA MET A 5 -58.05 7.53 -22.58
C MET A 5 -58.04 7.95 -21.11
N ARG A 6 -57.57 7.07 -20.23
CA ARG A 6 -57.06 7.49 -18.92
C ARG A 6 -55.73 8.19 -19.20
N ALA A 7 -55.72 9.52 -19.18
CA ALA A 7 -54.49 10.28 -19.04
C ALA A 7 -53.83 9.84 -17.73
N THR A 8 -52.67 9.21 -17.85
CA THR A 8 -51.79 8.86 -16.73
C THR A 8 -51.54 10.12 -15.90
N PRO A 9 -51.71 10.10 -14.56
CA PRO A 9 -51.34 11.26 -13.75
C PRO A 9 -49.85 11.56 -13.96
N PRO A 10 -49.44 12.84 -14.03
CA PRO A 10 -48.03 13.18 -14.19
C PRO A 10 -47.26 12.53 -13.03
N THR A 11 -46.27 11.71 -13.38
CA THR A 11 -45.35 11.08 -12.43
C THR A 11 -44.71 12.18 -11.58
N GLU A 12 -45.11 12.29 -10.31
CA GLU A 12 -44.57 13.29 -9.38
C GLU A 12 -43.07 13.01 -9.19
N SER A 13 -42.20 13.78 -9.85
CA SER A 13 -40.77 13.71 -9.64
C SER A 13 -40.42 14.31 -8.28
N PHE A 14 -39.81 13.50 -7.41
CA PHE A 14 -39.38 13.94 -6.09
C PHE A 14 -37.92 14.41 -6.14
N SER A 15 -37.70 15.72 -6.15
CA SER A 15 -36.37 16.32 -6.09
C SER A 15 -35.97 16.58 -4.63
N PHE A 16 -34.79 16.10 -4.23
CA PHE A 16 -34.26 16.27 -2.88
C PHE A 16 -32.78 16.64 -2.89
N VAL A 17 -32.34 17.25 -1.78
CA VAL A 17 -30.94 17.59 -1.48
C VAL A 17 -30.64 17.07 -0.08
N TYR A 18 -29.43 16.57 0.13
CA TYR A 18 -29.02 16.10 1.46
C TYR A 18 -28.65 17.28 2.36
N SER A 19 -28.99 17.16 3.65
CA SER A 19 -28.66 18.19 4.64
C SER A 19 -27.16 18.47 4.72
N CYS A 20 -26.31 17.43 4.60
CA CYS A 20 -24.85 17.54 4.63
C CYS A 20 -24.23 18.39 3.50
N ASP A 21 -24.94 18.52 2.38
CA ASP A 21 -24.44 19.24 1.21
C ASP A 21 -24.73 20.74 1.28
N LEU A 22 -25.56 21.17 2.25
CA LEU A 22 -25.99 22.55 2.42
C LEU A 22 -25.16 23.26 3.50
N GLN A 23 -24.26 24.13 3.04
CA GLN A 23 -23.37 24.92 3.90
C GLN A 23 -24.00 26.22 4.45
N THR A 24 -25.26 26.51 4.13
CA THR A 24 -25.95 27.73 4.55
C THR A 24 -26.60 27.59 5.92
N ASN A 25 -26.83 28.73 6.60
CA ASN A 25 -27.54 28.77 7.87
C ASN A 25 -29.05 28.57 7.68
N VAL A 26 -29.68 27.94 8.65
CA VAL A 26 -31.13 27.68 8.65
C VAL A 26 -31.90 28.99 8.83
N GLN A 27 -32.88 29.23 7.97
CA GLN A 27 -33.73 30.43 8.03
C GLN A 27 -35.21 30.09 8.24
N ILE A 28 -35.85 30.82 9.14
CA ILE A 28 -37.26 30.65 9.51
C ILE A 28 -37.91 32.01 9.64
N LYS A 29 -39.06 32.19 9.02
CA LYS A 29 -39.86 33.41 9.16
C LYS A 29 -40.94 33.24 10.20
N VAL A 30 -41.00 34.18 11.14
CA VAL A 30 -42.10 34.27 12.11
C VAL A 30 -43.15 35.20 11.53
N ALA A 31 -44.29 34.67 11.11
CA ALA A 31 -45.31 35.42 10.39
C ALA A 31 -46.31 36.07 11.36
N GLU A 32 -47.22 35.27 11.92
CA GLU A 32 -48.41 35.74 12.64
C GLU A 32 -48.63 34.89 13.90
N PHE A 33 -49.05 35.55 14.98
CA PHE A 33 -49.51 34.93 16.22
C PHE A 33 -51.00 35.19 16.38
N GLU A 34 -51.79 34.14 16.39
CA GLU A 34 -53.24 34.18 16.26
C GLU A 34 -53.91 33.32 17.33
N GLY A 35 -55.12 33.70 17.75
CA GLY A 35 -55.91 32.95 18.72
C GLY A 35 -56.65 33.85 19.69
N ILE A 36 -57.23 33.24 20.71
CA ILE A 36 -57.87 33.98 21.81
C ILE A 36 -56.97 33.80 23.03
N PHE A 37 -56.14 34.80 23.32
CA PHE A 37 -55.37 34.82 24.55
C PHE A 37 -56.30 35.09 25.75
N ARG A 38 -56.16 34.29 26.81
CA ARG A 38 -56.75 34.53 28.12
C ARG A 38 -55.67 34.24 29.15
N ASP A 39 -55.26 35.24 29.91
CA ASP A 39 -54.34 35.02 31.02
C ASP A 39 -55.01 34.13 32.07
N VAL A 40 -54.26 33.17 32.61
CA VAL A 40 -54.70 32.23 33.66
C VAL A 40 -55.06 32.99 34.93
N ILE A 41 -54.40 34.13 35.17
CA ILE A 41 -54.53 34.94 36.40
C ILE A 41 -55.55 36.08 36.24
N ASN A 42 -55.60 36.73 35.07
CA ASN A 42 -56.54 37.85 34.81
C ASN A 42 -57.15 37.78 33.40
N PRO A 43 -58.40 37.31 33.26
CA PRO A 43 -59.02 37.09 31.95
C PRO A 43 -59.34 38.37 31.15
N VAL A 44 -59.18 39.56 31.74
CA VAL A 44 -59.40 40.86 31.09
C VAL A 44 -58.08 41.53 30.66
N ARG A 45 -56.91 40.97 31.05
CA ARG A 45 -55.59 41.51 30.69
C ARG A 45 -55.36 41.43 29.18
N ARG A 46 -54.82 42.51 28.62
CA ARG A 46 -54.32 42.59 27.24
C ARG A 46 -52.80 42.48 27.25
N LEU A 47 -52.23 41.83 26.24
CA LEU A 47 -50.78 41.73 26.08
C LEU A 47 -50.19 43.09 25.66
N SER A 48 -49.06 43.46 26.26
CA SER A 48 -48.26 44.64 25.89
C SER A 48 -47.29 44.31 24.74
N GLN A 49 -46.08 44.90 24.70
CA GLN A 49 -45.06 44.59 23.70
C GLN A 49 -44.64 43.11 23.77
N VAL A 50 -44.82 42.38 22.66
CA VAL A 50 -44.53 40.94 22.59
C VAL A 50 -43.43 40.67 21.56
N PHE A 51 -42.58 39.68 21.83
CA PHE A 51 -41.61 39.14 20.88
C PHE A 51 -41.53 37.61 20.96
N ALA A 52 -41.11 36.97 19.87
CA ALA A 52 -40.88 35.53 19.81
C ALA A 52 -39.38 35.24 19.87
N GLU A 53 -38.98 34.29 20.71
CA GLU A 53 -37.63 33.78 20.88
C GLU A 53 -37.57 32.31 20.42
N ILE A 54 -36.67 32.02 19.48
CA ILE A 54 -36.45 30.69 18.91
C ILE A 54 -35.07 30.18 19.32
N THR A 55 -35.03 28.99 19.90
CA THR A 55 -33.80 28.29 20.30
C THR A 55 -33.74 26.92 19.63
N VAL A 56 -32.57 26.56 19.08
CA VAL A 56 -32.35 25.26 18.43
C VAL A 56 -31.74 24.29 19.42
N TYR A 57 -32.28 23.07 19.47
CA TYR A 57 -31.73 21.97 20.25
C TYR A 57 -31.36 20.81 19.32
N CYS A 58 -30.13 20.31 19.45
CA CYS A 58 -29.65 19.09 18.80
C CYS A 58 -29.18 18.12 19.89
N ASN A 59 -29.57 16.84 19.81
CA ASN A 59 -29.20 15.81 20.78
C ASN A 59 -29.47 16.23 22.25
N ASN A 60 -30.60 16.90 22.48
CA ASN A 60 -31.02 17.47 23.77
C ASN A 60 -30.08 18.54 24.36
N GLN A 61 -29.19 19.14 23.56
CA GLN A 61 -28.35 20.27 23.95
C GLN A 61 -28.71 21.51 23.14
N GLN A 62 -28.73 22.67 23.80
CA GLN A 62 -28.93 23.96 23.14
C GLN A 62 -27.73 24.26 22.24
N ILE A 63 -27.99 24.56 20.96
CA ILE A 63 -26.98 24.96 20.00
C ILE A 63 -27.12 26.46 19.71
N GLY A 64 -26.06 27.21 19.98
CA GLY A 64 -26.00 28.65 19.73
C GLY A 64 -26.86 29.49 20.69
N TYR A 65 -26.92 30.79 20.39
CA TYR A 65 -27.71 31.75 21.15
C TYR A 65 -29.17 31.78 20.67
N PRO A 66 -30.16 32.05 21.55
CA PRO A 66 -31.55 32.25 21.16
C PRO A 66 -31.69 33.46 20.22
N VAL A 67 -32.50 33.32 19.18
CA VAL A 67 -32.76 34.38 18.19
C VAL A 67 -34.15 34.95 18.43
N CYS A 68 -34.27 36.27 18.52
CA CYS A 68 -35.52 36.95 18.83
C CYS A 68 -36.04 37.77 17.64
N THR A 69 -37.37 37.90 17.53
CA THR A 69 -38.00 38.91 16.67
C THR A 69 -37.93 40.30 17.27
N SER A 70 -38.22 41.30 16.46
CA SER A 70 -38.48 42.67 16.90
C SER A 70 -39.61 42.77 17.94
N PHE A 71 -39.49 43.75 18.84
CA PHE A 71 -40.54 44.11 19.80
C PHE A 71 -41.63 44.89 19.08
N SER A 72 -42.87 44.42 19.17
CA SER A 72 -44.02 45.13 18.61
C SER A 72 -45.19 45.08 19.56
N THR A 73 -45.92 46.20 19.63
CA THR A 73 -47.21 46.26 20.32
C THR A 73 -48.30 45.59 19.46
N PRO A 74 -49.17 44.76 20.06
CA PRO A 74 -50.38 44.23 19.43
C PRO A 74 -51.23 45.35 18.82
N PRO A 75 -51.83 45.15 17.63
CA PRO A 75 -52.64 46.16 16.97
C PRO A 75 -53.91 46.51 17.77
N ASP A 76 -54.26 47.79 17.79
CA ASP A 76 -55.39 48.31 18.57
C ASP A 76 -56.74 47.70 18.13
N SER A 77 -57.46 47.15 19.11
CA SER A 77 -58.66 46.31 18.97
C SER A 77 -59.89 46.90 18.24
N SER A 78 -59.84 48.14 17.74
CA SER A 78 -61.01 48.83 17.17
C SER A 78 -61.26 48.58 15.67
N GLN A 79 -60.31 48.05 14.90
CA GLN A 79 -60.52 47.71 13.48
C GLN A 79 -60.33 46.23 13.12
N LEU A 80 -59.74 45.43 14.02
CA LEU A 80 -59.45 44.00 13.82
C LEU A 80 -60.27 43.05 14.71
N ALA A 81 -61.26 43.54 15.46
CA ALA A 81 -62.18 42.71 16.26
C ALA A 81 -63.00 41.67 15.47
N ARG A 82 -62.82 41.60 14.14
CA ARG A 82 -63.40 40.56 13.26
C ARG A 82 -62.41 39.43 12.90
N GLN A 83 -61.12 39.56 13.21
CA GLN A 83 -60.09 38.52 12.99
C GLN A 83 -59.26 38.34 14.26
N LYS A 84 -59.18 37.10 14.77
CA LYS A 84 -58.55 36.75 16.06
C LYS A 84 -57.00 36.73 15.96
N LEU A 85 -56.41 37.80 15.41
CA LEU A 85 -54.97 38.02 15.28
C LEU A 85 -54.45 38.72 16.56
N ILE A 86 -53.37 38.21 17.15
CA ILE A 86 -52.73 38.77 18.34
C ILE A 86 -51.55 39.67 17.94
N GLN A 87 -50.64 39.18 17.08
CA GLN A 87 -49.47 39.93 16.64
C GLN A 87 -49.01 39.48 15.25
N ARG A 88 -48.42 40.39 14.46
CA ARG A 88 -47.81 40.10 13.16
C ARG A 88 -46.39 40.65 13.12
N TRP A 89 -45.41 39.79 12.81
CA TRP A 89 -44.00 40.19 12.66
C TRP A 89 -43.54 40.14 11.21
N ASN A 90 -43.84 39.05 10.48
CA ASN A 90 -43.34 38.79 9.13
C ASN A 90 -41.80 38.90 8.99
N GLU A 91 -41.07 38.49 10.01
CA GLU A 91 -39.62 38.67 10.11
C GLU A 91 -38.88 37.35 9.84
N TRP A 92 -37.85 37.39 8.98
CA TRP A 92 -36.96 36.25 8.72
C TRP A 92 -35.82 36.22 9.74
N LEU A 93 -35.76 35.16 10.54
CA LEU A 93 -34.71 34.89 11.49
C LEU A 93 -33.70 33.90 10.90
N THR A 94 -32.41 34.21 11.02
CA THR A 94 -31.32 33.30 10.66
C THR A 94 -30.79 32.64 11.93
N LEU A 95 -30.93 31.33 12.03
CA LEU A 95 -30.48 30.56 13.18
C LEU A 95 -28.95 30.34 13.10
N PRO A 96 -28.23 30.31 14.25
CA PRO A 96 -26.78 30.14 14.30
C PRO A 96 -26.36 28.67 14.10
N ILE A 97 -26.97 27.98 13.14
CA ILE A 97 -26.68 26.58 12.79
C ILE A 97 -26.84 26.38 11.28
N ARG A 98 -25.93 25.60 10.68
CA ARG A 98 -25.98 25.24 9.27
C ARG A 98 -26.90 24.04 9.04
N TYR A 99 -27.47 23.93 7.84
CA TYR A 99 -28.25 22.75 7.46
C TYR A 99 -27.43 21.44 7.60
N ALA A 100 -26.12 21.48 7.30
CA ALA A 100 -25.21 20.35 7.43
C ALA A 100 -24.96 19.88 8.88
N ASP A 101 -25.13 20.75 9.87
CA ASP A 101 -24.83 20.44 11.28
C ASP A 101 -26.09 20.02 12.08
N LEU A 102 -27.26 19.99 11.44
CA LEU A 102 -28.52 19.57 12.07
C LEU A 102 -28.54 18.05 12.27
N SER A 103 -28.74 17.60 13.52
CA SER A 103 -28.97 16.18 13.79
C SER A 103 -30.42 15.75 13.49
N ARG A 104 -30.66 14.45 13.28
CA ARG A 104 -31.99 13.90 12.99
C ARG A 104 -33.04 14.23 14.06
N ASP A 105 -32.62 14.28 15.32
CA ASP A 105 -33.48 14.56 16.47
C ASP A 105 -33.56 16.06 16.82
N SER A 106 -33.10 16.93 15.91
CA SER A 106 -33.16 18.38 16.14
C SER A 106 -34.59 18.91 16.23
N PHE A 107 -34.80 19.82 17.19
CA PHE A 107 -36.08 20.48 17.40
C PHE A 107 -35.90 21.96 17.75
N LEU A 108 -36.92 22.76 17.43
CA LEU A 108 -37.00 24.16 17.83
C LEU A 108 -37.83 24.26 19.11
N HIS A 109 -37.29 25.01 20.06
CA HIS A 109 -38.02 25.51 21.20
C HIS A 109 -38.40 26.96 20.95
N ILE A 110 -39.69 27.26 20.98
CA ILE A 110 -40.24 28.57 20.63
C ILE A 110 -40.97 29.10 21.85
N THR A 111 -40.57 30.30 22.27
CA THR A 111 -41.16 30.98 23.43
C THR A 111 -41.60 32.37 23.05
N ILE A 112 -42.74 32.80 23.58
CA ILE A 112 -43.30 34.12 23.36
C ILE A 112 -43.22 34.86 24.68
N TRP A 113 -42.56 36.01 24.65
CA TRP A 113 -42.28 36.84 25.82
C TRP A 113 -42.99 38.18 25.69
N GLU A 114 -43.60 38.61 26.79
CA GLU A 114 -44.17 39.95 26.97
C GLU A 114 -43.18 40.79 27.76
N HIS A 115 -42.98 42.04 27.35
CA HIS A 115 -42.21 43.01 28.13
C HIS A 115 -43.06 43.51 29.30
N ASP A 116 -42.53 43.38 30.51
CA ASP A 116 -43.22 43.77 31.75
C ASP A 116 -42.56 45.01 32.34
N ASP A 117 -43.15 46.18 32.09
CA ASP A 117 -42.63 47.46 32.58
C ASP A 117 -42.78 47.61 34.11
N ASP A 118 -43.70 46.85 34.73
CA ASP A 118 -44.10 46.99 36.14
C ASP A 118 -43.45 45.95 37.09
N ALA A 119 -42.53 45.12 36.58
CA ALA A 119 -41.84 44.12 37.40
C ALA A 119 -40.74 44.77 38.27
N GLU A 120 -41.12 45.37 39.39
CA GLU A 120 -40.18 45.65 40.47
C GLU A 120 -39.57 44.32 40.98
N ALA A 121 -38.26 44.18 40.76
CA ALA A 121 -37.34 43.22 41.37
C ALA A 121 -37.31 41.76 40.86
N VAL A 122 -36.45 41.49 39.87
CA VAL A 122 -35.38 40.43 39.92
C VAL A 122 -34.24 40.88 38.99
N ASN A 123 -32.97 40.68 39.39
CA ASN A 123 -31.72 41.02 38.67
C ASN A 123 -31.65 40.53 37.19
N SER A 124 -32.42 41.14 36.30
CA SER A 124 -32.33 40.95 34.86
C SER A 124 -32.44 42.32 34.20
N THR A 125 -31.53 42.62 33.27
CA THR A 125 -31.42 43.93 32.61
C THR A 125 -32.67 44.27 31.75
N PHE A 126 -33.54 43.29 31.51
CA PHE A 126 -34.78 43.42 30.75
C PHE A 126 -35.87 42.49 31.36
N PRO A 127 -36.81 43.02 32.16
CA PRO A 127 -37.90 42.21 32.70
C PRO A 127 -38.80 41.70 31.57
N ARG A 128 -39.01 40.38 31.55
CA ARG A 128 -39.83 39.70 30.56
C ARG A 128 -40.65 38.60 31.22
N ARG A 129 -41.91 38.49 30.84
CA ARG A 129 -42.83 37.45 31.30
C ARG A 129 -43.11 36.47 30.17
N LEU A 130 -43.03 35.18 30.46
CA LEU A 130 -43.38 34.15 29.49
C LEU A 130 -44.90 34.14 29.29
N VAL A 131 -45.32 34.18 28.03
CA VAL A 131 -46.74 34.16 27.63
C VAL A 131 -47.13 32.78 27.15
N ALA A 132 -46.33 32.21 26.25
CA ALA A 132 -46.61 30.90 25.67
C ALA A 132 -45.32 30.23 25.20
N GLN A 133 -45.33 28.90 25.14
CA GLN A 133 -44.23 28.10 24.64
C GLN A 133 -44.72 26.95 23.76
N SER A 134 -43.86 26.51 22.85
CA SER A 134 -44.08 25.32 22.03
C SER A 134 -42.78 24.67 21.58
N ARG A 135 -42.89 23.40 21.18
CA ARG A 135 -41.79 22.58 20.68
C ARG A 135 -42.17 21.98 19.34
N ILE A 136 -41.30 22.14 18.34
CA ILE A 136 -41.50 21.55 17.01
C ILE A 136 -40.24 20.82 16.53
N SER A 137 -40.39 19.53 16.18
CA SER A 137 -39.32 18.77 15.51
C SER A 137 -39.02 19.36 14.13
N MET A 138 -37.74 19.54 13.80
CA MET A 138 -37.29 20.06 12.50
C MET A 138 -37.48 19.02 11.38
N PHE A 139 -37.22 17.75 11.69
CA PHE A 139 -37.39 16.65 10.74
C PHE A 139 -38.70 15.90 10.98
N SER A 140 -39.31 15.45 9.89
CA SER A 140 -40.40 14.47 9.92
C SER A 140 -39.87 13.08 10.29
N LYS A 141 -40.77 12.15 10.67
CA LYS A 141 -40.41 10.75 10.96
C LYS A 141 -39.63 10.06 9.83
N ARG A 142 -39.79 10.52 8.59
CA ARG A 142 -39.10 10.01 7.39
C ARG A 142 -37.75 10.70 7.12
N GLY A 143 -37.24 11.54 8.03
CA GLY A 143 -35.97 12.25 7.87
C GLY A 143 -36.02 13.43 6.89
N ILE A 144 -37.21 13.84 6.45
CA ILE A 144 -37.39 15.00 5.57
C ILE A 144 -37.62 16.24 6.44
N LEU A 145 -36.87 17.32 6.18
CA LEU A 145 -37.02 18.60 6.87
C LEU A 145 -38.42 19.18 6.60
N LYS A 146 -39.09 19.66 7.65
CA LYS A 146 -40.38 20.34 7.51
C LYS A 146 -40.20 21.63 6.70
N SER A 147 -41.08 21.86 5.73
CA SER A 147 -41.00 22.96 4.76
C SER A 147 -42.38 23.58 4.52
N GLY A 148 -42.39 24.84 4.10
CA GLY A 148 -43.61 25.62 3.88
C GLY A 148 -44.13 26.31 5.14
N VAL A 149 -45.40 26.72 5.10
CA VAL A 149 -46.09 27.39 6.21
C VAL A 149 -46.61 26.35 7.20
N ILE A 150 -46.24 26.50 8.46
CA ILE A 150 -46.54 25.58 9.56
C ILE A 150 -47.27 26.35 10.65
N ASP A 151 -48.46 25.87 11.01
CA ASP A 151 -49.23 26.35 12.15
C ASP A 151 -48.79 25.59 13.42
N VAL A 152 -48.04 26.25 14.29
CA VAL A 152 -47.54 25.70 15.56
C VAL A 152 -48.51 26.05 16.67
N GLN A 153 -49.04 25.05 17.36
CA GLN A 153 -49.89 25.28 18.53
C GLN A 153 -49.03 25.70 19.72
N MET A 154 -49.42 26.79 20.39
CA MET A 154 -48.73 27.36 21.53
C MET A 154 -49.49 27.07 22.82
N THR A 155 -48.79 26.64 23.86
CA THR A 155 -49.36 26.39 25.19
C THR A 155 -48.99 27.54 26.11
N ILE A 156 -49.98 28.09 26.82
CA ILE A 156 -49.75 29.13 27.84
C ILE A 156 -48.99 28.50 29.01
N SER A 157 -47.86 29.09 29.39
CA SER A 157 -47.00 28.60 30.47
C SER A 157 -46.39 29.78 31.23
N THR A 158 -46.13 29.59 32.53
CA THR A 158 -45.46 30.58 33.38
C THR A 158 -43.94 30.41 33.41
N GLU A 159 -43.43 29.21 33.11
CA GLU A 159 -42.00 28.91 33.08
C GLU A 159 -41.59 28.21 31.76
N PRO A 160 -40.39 28.50 31.23
CA PRO A 160 -39.91 27.88 29.99
C PRO A 160 -39.38 26.47 30.28
N ASP A 161 -39.97 25.46 29.64
CA ASP A 161 -39.49 24.07 29.66
C ASP A 161 -39.34 23.52 28.23
N PRO A 162 -38.09 23.41 27.72
CA PRO A 162 -37.83 22.95 26.37
C PRO A 162 -38.11 21.44 26.16
N PHE A 163 -38.27 20.65 27.22
CA PHE A 163 -38.39 19.19 27.11
C PHE A 163 -39.82 18.68 27.22
N THR A 164 -40.78 19.51 27.66
CA THR A 164 -42.20 19.16 27.68
C THR A 164 -42.67 18.77 26.27
N LYS A 165 -43.11 17.50 26.11
CA LYS A 165 -43.62 16.99 24.83
C LYS A 165 -45.02 17.53 24.56
N GLN A 166 -45.12 18.46 23.62
CA GLN A 166 -46.39 19.02 23.14
C GLN A 166 -46.78 18.43 21.78
N ALA A 167 -48.07 18.54 21.43
CA ALA A 167 -48.53 18.17 20.10
C ALA A 167 -47.92 19.11 19.06
N GLU A 168 -47.00 18.61 18.23
CA GLU A 168 -46.18 19.43 17.31
C GLU A 168 -46.99 20.26 16.30
N THR A 169 -48.21 19.82 15.97
CA THR A 169 -49.18 20.43 15.04
C THR A 169 -50.57 19.90 15.38
N TRP A 170 -51.58 20.76 15.47
CA TRP A 170 -52.98 20.34 15.73
C TRP A 170 -53.48 19.42 14.63
N LYS A 171 -53.94 18.21 15.00
CA LYS A 171 -54.57 17.27 14.07
C LYS A 171 -56.09 17.39 14.19
N PHE A 172 -56.76 17.68 13.09
CA PHE A 172 -58.22 17.71 13.04
C PHE A 172 -58.76 16.28 13.25
N SER A 173 -59.47 16.00 14.35
CA SER A 173 -59.96 14.64 14.65
C SER A 173 -61.31 14.29 14.03
N ASP A 174 -61.93 15.19 13.27
CA ASP A 174 -63.27 15.02 12.71
C ASP A 174 -63.21 14.75 11.20
N THR A 175 -64.33 14.30 10.59
CA THR A 175 -64.50 14.12 9.13
C THR A 175 -64.13 15.35 8.31
N TRP A 176 -64.20 16.54 8.90
CA TRP A 176 -63.79 17.82 8.33
C TRP A 176 -62.27 18.05 8.27
N GLY A 177 -61.50 17.27 9.04
CA GLY A 177 -60.05 17.31 9.05
C GLY A 177 -59.40 16.81 7.78
N GLU A 178 -60.00 15.81 7.16
CA GLU A 178 -59.55 15.26 5.88
C GLU A 178 -59.64 16.30 4.77
N GLU A 179 -60.70 17.12 4.76
CA GLU A 179 -60.89 18.19 3.77
C GLU A 179 -59.79 19.26 3.87
N ILE A 180 -59.44 19.68 5.07
CA ILE A 180 -58.37 20.67 5.29
C ILE A 180 -57.00 20.09 4.96
N ASP A 181 -56.73 18.84 5.35
CA ASP A 181 -55.48 18.17 5.00
C ASP A 181 -55.34 18.00 3.48
N LEU A 182 -56.44 17.75 2.77
CA LEU A 182 -56.47 17.74 1.30
C LEU A 182 -56.21 19.13 0.72
N LEU A 183 -56.81 20.19 1.27
CA LEU A 183 -56.55 21.57 0.85
C LEU A 183 -55.10 21.99 1.11
N ILE A 184 -54.52 21.63 2.27
CA ILE A 184 -53.10 21.87 2.57
C ILE A 184 -52.19 21.11 1.59
N LYS A 185 -52.54 19.86 1.25
CA LYS A 185 -51.81 19.10 0.22
C LYS A 185 -51.91 19.77 -1.15
N GLN A 186 -53.07 20.28 -1.55
CA GLN A 186 -53.29 20.97 -2.82
C GLN A 186 -52.51 22.30 -2.89
N VAL A 187 -52.56 23.13 -1.83
CA VAL A 187 -51.76 24.37 -1.73
C VAL A 187 -50.27 24.06 -1.82
N ASN A 188 -49.82 23.00 -1.15
CA ASN A 188 -48.42 22.57 -1.24
C ASN A 188 -48.04 21.99 -2.61
N ARG A 189 -48.99 21.56 -3.45
CA ARG A 189 -48.74 21.16 -4.84
C ARG A 189 -48.65 22.40 -5.74
N GLN A 190 -49.54 23.36 -5.55
CA GLN A 190 -49.49 24.65 -6.25
C GLN A 190 -48.19 25.42 -5.95
N SER A 191 -47.79 25.55 -4.68
CA SER A 191 -46.53 26.24 -4.33
C SER A 191 -45.28 25.56 -4.88
N ARG A 192 -45.39 24.30 -5.34
CA ARG A 192 -44.32 23.54 -6.00
C ARG A 192 -44.37 23.64 -7.53
N GLY A 193 -45.31 24.39 -8.10
CA GLY A 193 -45.54 24.48 -9.54
C GLY A 193 -46.11 23.19 -10.16
N LEU A 194 -46.69 22.29 -9.35
CA LEU A 194 -47.34 21.06 -9.82
C LEU A 194 -48.80 21.28 -10.27
N ILE A 195 -49.33 22.46 -10.00
CA ILE A 195 -50.61 22.97 -10.49
C ILE A 195 -50.26 24.25 -11.24
N GLU A 196 -50.83 24.45 -12.43
CA GLU A 196 -50.61 25.69 -13.19
C GLU A 196 -51.21 26.88 -12.43
N ASP A 197 -50.42 27.95 -12.28
CA ASP A 197 -50.87 29.18 -11.64
C ASP A 197 -51.83 29.95 -12.57
N VAL A 198 -53.08 30.08 -12.14
CA VAL A 198 -54.12 30.87 -12.80
C VAL A 198 -54.24 32.20 -12.06
N GLN A 199 -53.53 33.21 -12.57
CA GLN A 199 -53.35 34.53 -11.90
C GLN A 199 -54.64 35.20 -11.40
N TRP A 200 -55.78 34.99 -12.08
CA TRP A 200 -57.04 35.60 -11.65
C TRP A 200 -57.82 34.75 -10.64
N LEU A 201 -57.69 33.41 -10.65
CA LEU A 201 -58.48 32.50 -9.83
C LEU A 201 -57.78 32.19 -8.50
N ASP A 202 -56.46 32.03 -8.54
CA ASP A 202 -55.66 31.66 -7.37
C ASP A 202 -55.81 32.62 -6.18
N PRO A 203 -55.91 33.96 -6.36
CA PRO A 203 -56.17 34.86 -5.24
C PRO A 203 -57.51 34.58 -4.54
N PHE A 204 -58.55 34.18 -5.29
CA PHE A 204 -59.85 33.84 -4.70
C PHE A 204 -59.81 32.49 -4.00
N VAL A 205 -59.11 31.51 -4.57
CA VAL A 205 -58.93 30.18 -3.97
C VAL A 205 -58.09 30.27 -2.70
N ALA A 206 -56.96 30.98 -2.74
CA ALA A 206 -56.12 31.23 -1.57
C ALA A 206 -56.89 31.93 -0.46
N ARG A 207 -57.65 32.99 -0.78
CA ARG A 207 -58.52 33.68 0.20
C ARG A 207 -59.60 32.76 0.76
N ARG A 208 -60.18 31.87 -0.06
CA ARG A 208 -61.19 30.91 0.40
C ARG A 208 -60.57 29.87 1.34
N ILE A 209 -59.38 29.38 1.03
CA ILE A 209 -58.62 28.43 1.87
C ILE A 209 -58.24 29.08 3.20
N GLU A 210 -57.77 30.33 3.18
CA GLU A 210 -57.46 31.10 4.38
C GLU A 210 -58.70 31.28 5.28
N LEU A 211 -59.84 31.66 4.71
CA LEU A 211 -61.11 31.77 5.44
C LEU A 211 -61.55 30.43 6.04
N ILE A 212 -61.33 29.33 5.33
CA ILE A 212 -61.63 27.98 5.81
C ILE A 212 -60.71 27.62 6.98
N ARG A 213 -59.38 27.82 6.84
CA ARG A 213 -58.40 27.58 7.91
C ARG A 213 -58.73 28.41 9.16
N ALA A 214 -59.00 29.70 9.00
CA ALA A 214 -59.40 30.59 10.09
C ALA A 214 -60.69 30.10 10.75
N LYS A 215 -61.74 29.78 9.98
CA LYS A 215 -63.00 29.26 10.52
C LYS A 215 -62.80 28.03 11.40
N TYR A 216 -61.94 27.09 10.98
CA TYR A 216 -61.69 25.85 11.73
C TYR A 216 -60.78 26.04 12.95
N LYS A 217 -59.68 26.80 12.84
CA LYS A 217 -58.84 27.20 14.00
C LYS A 217 -59.68 27.85 15.11
N HIS A 218 -60.77 28.50 14.74
CA HIS A 218 -61.60 29.33 15.61
C HIS A 218 -62.87 28.67 16.13
N MET A 219 -63.25 27.50 15.61
CA MET A 219 -64.43 26.73 16.04
C MET A 219 -64.09 25.68 17.10
N SER A 220 -62.81 25.41 17.34
CA SER A 220 -62.37 24.43 18.34
C SER A 220 -62.81 24.84 19.76
N PRO A 221 -63.40 23.93 20.55
CA PRO A 221 -63.93 24.24 21.88
C PRO A 221 -62.85 24.66 22.89
N GLU A 222 -61.62 24.21 22.68
CA GLU A 222 -60.47 24.41 23.59
C GLU A 222 -59.74 25.76 23.40
N ARG A 223 -60.10 26.56 22.37
CA ARG A 223 -59.61 27.94 22.14
C ARG A 223 -58.08 28.10 22.20
N HIS A 224 -57.36 27.27 21.45
CA HIS A 224 -55.90 27.30 21.36
C HIS A 224 -55.34 28.56 20.69
N ILE A 225 -54.07 28.84 20.98
CA ILE A 225 -53.28 29.90 20.37
C ILE A 225 -52.29 29.27 19.40
N PHE A 226 -52.03 29.92 18.26
CA PHE A 226 -51.19 29.41 17.19
C PHE A 226 -50.16 30.45 16.77
N LEU A 227 -48.95 29.97 16.47
CA LEU A 227 -47.88 30.74 15.84
C LEU A 227 -47.64 30.18 14.43
N VAL A 228 -47.73 31.05 13.43
CA VAL A 228 -47.51 30.73 12.02
C VAL A 228 -46.04 30.94 11.69
N LEU A 229 -45.35 29.86 11.31
CA LEU A 229 -43.96 29.86 10.88
C LEU A 229 -43.87 29.51 9.40
N GLU A 230 -42.96 30.15 8.68
CA GLU A 230 -42.66 29.82 7.29
C GLU A 230 -41.19 29.40 7.18
N MET A 231 -40.96 28.13 6.81
CA MET A 231 -39.62 27.55 6.65
C MET A 231 -39.06 27.91 5.28
N ALA A 232 -37.79 28.30 5.20
CA ALA A 232 -37.13 28.62 3.93
C ALA A 232 -37.19 27.44 2.95
N ALA A 233 -37.59 27.70 1.70
CA ALA A 233 -37.64 26.72 0.62
C ALA A 233 -36.38 26.81 -0.24
N ILE A 234 -35.84 25.67 -0.64
CA ILE A 234 -34.64 25.60 -1.51
C ILE A 234 -35.09 25.41 -2.94
N ARG A 235 -34.66 26.32 -3.81
CA ARG A 235 -35.01 26.34 -5.23
C ARG A 235 -33.74 26.46 -6.09
N LEU A 236 -33.63 25.60 -7.10
CA LEU A 236 -32.61 25.70 -8.14
C LEU A 236 -33.34 25.76 -9.48
N GLY A 237 -33.31 26.92 -10.14
CA GLY A 237 -34.08 27.18 -11.37
C GLY A 237 -35.59 27.15 -11.11
N PRO A 238 -36.41 26.43 -11.90
CA PRO A 238 -37.86 26.30 -11.68
C PRO A 238 -38.24 25.24 -10.63
N THR A 239 -37.31 24.39 -10.20
CA THR A 239 -37.56 23.21 -9.37
C THR A 239 -37.31 23.45 -7.88
N PHE A 240 -38.24 22.98 -7.04
CA PHE A 240 -38.15 23.00 -5.59
C PHE A 240 -37.57 21.68 -5.06
N TYR A 241 -36.62 21.79 -4.12
CA TYR A 241 -35.95 20.63 -3.53
C TYR A 241 -36.32 20.46 -2.06
N LYS A 242 -36.56 19.22 -1.64
CA LYS A 242 -36.71 18.90 -0.21
C LYS A 242 -35.37 18.55 0.43
N VAL A 243 -35.12 19.08 1.62
CA VAL A 243 -33.95 18.70 2.41
C VAL A 243 -34.21 17.37 3.09
N VAL A 244 -33.36 16.39 2.85
CA VAL A 244 -33.40 15.05 3.45
C VAL A 244 -32.18 14.89 4.33
N TYR A 245 -32.40 14.47 5.58
CA TYR A 245 -31.33 14.11 6.47
C TYR A 245 -30.59 12.90 5.91
N TYR A 246 -29.28 13.04 5.74
CA TYR A 246 -28.40 11.97 5.35
C TYR A 246 -27.10 12.09 6.12
N GLU A 247 -26.78 11.03 6.85
CA GLU A 247 -25.44 10.81 7.37
C GLU A 247 -24.79 9.80 6.44
N ASP A 248 -23.64 10.19 5.89
CA ASP A 248 -22.82 9.31 5.09
C ASP A 248 -22.26 8.21 6.00
N GLU A 249 -22.92 7.05 5.98
CA GLU A 249 -22.43 5.89 6.70
C GLU A 249 -20.98 5.62 6.30
N SER A 250 -20.52 5.91 5.08
CA SER A 250 -19.15 5.63 4.61
C SER A 250 -18.03 6.35 5.39
N LYS A 251 -18.30 7.52 5.97
CA LYS A 251 -17.37 8.20 6.89
C LYS A 251 -17.33 7.55 8.28
N ASN A 252 -18.42 6.90 8.68
CA ASN A 252 -18.46 5.97 9.80
C ASN A 252 -18.14 4.51 9.39
N MET A 253 -18.08 4.18 8.10
CA MET A 253 -17.89 2.83 7.54
C MET A 253 -16.42 2.52 7.28
N ARG A 254 -15.52 3.45 7.61
CA ARG A 254 -14.17 3.07 8.09
C ARG A 254 -14.22 2.35 9.45
N ILE A 255 -15.39 2.27 10.09
CA ILE A 255 -15.64 1.50 11.33
C ILE A 255 -16.65 0.34 11.10
N SER A 256 -17.19 0.09 9.89
CA SER A 256 -18.09 -1.06 9.67
C SER A 256 -18.22 -1.48 8.20
N ALA A 257 -17.21 -2.13 7.59
CA ALA A 257 -17.43 -3.13 6.52
C ALA A 257 -16.10 -3.76 6.03
N SER A 258 -15.69 -4.87 6.64
CA SER A 258 -14.91 -5.91 5.93
C SER A 258 -15.20 -7.28 6.54
N ALA A 259 -16.46 -7.72 6.50
CA ALA A 259 -16.82 -9.11 6.75
C ALA A 259 -18.11 -9.47 6.00
N ALA A 260 -18.04 -9.51 4.68
CA ALA A 260 -19.04 -10.21 3.88
C ALA A 260 -18.39 -10.83 2.64
N THR A 261 -17.63 -11.91 2.84
CA THR A 261 -17.56 -12.99 1.87
C THR A 261 -17.28 -14.32 2.56
N SER A 262 -17.96 -15.35 2.06
CA SER A 262 -17.87 -16.78 2.36
C SER A 262 -18.33 -17.24 3.75
N GLY A 263 -19.57 -17.74 3.77
CA GLY A 263 -20.11 -18.45 4.91
C GLY A 263 -19.42 -19.78 5.16
N THR A 264 -19.32 -20.13 6.43
CA THR A 264 -19.58 -21.48 6.93
C THR A 264 -20.07 -21.32 8.36
N SER A 265 -21.21 -21.91 8.67
CA SER A 265 -21.79 -21.91 10.01
C SER A 265 -20.80 -22.49 11.02
N CYS A 266 -20.35 -21.70 11.99
CA CYS A 266 -19.88 -22.23 13.26
C CYS A 266 -20.59 -21.49 14.40
N ASN A 267 -21.43 -22.23 15.10
CA ASN A 267 -22.18 -21.77 16.25
C ASN A 267 -21.41 -22.26 17.49
N ARG A 268 -20.58 -21.39 18.08
CA ARG A 268 -20.11 -21.42 19.49
C ARG A 268 -19.12 -20.28 19.73
N TYR A 269 -19.59 -19.25 20.41
CA TYR A 269 -18.86 -18.21 21.16
C TYR A 269 -17.40 -17.93 20.75
N CYS A 270 -17.21 -17.16 19.69
CA CYS A 270 -16.06 -16.26 19.59
C CYS A 270 -16.60 -14.84 19.76
N LEU A 271 -16.28 -14.18 20.88
CA LEU A 271 -16.33 -12.73 20.98
C LEU A 271 -15.21 -12.20 20.07
N SER A 272 -15.52 -12.00 18.79
CA SER A 272 -14.64 -11.25 17.89
C SER A 272 -14.72 -9.80 18.33
N ASP A 273 -13.66 -9.32 18.98
CA ASP A 273 -13.49 -7.92 19.35
C ASP A 273 -13.38 -7.07 18.05
N PRO A 274 -14.38 -6.23 17.74
CA PRO A 274 -14.37 -5.40 16.54
C PRO A 274 -13.30 -4.28 16.59
N GLU A 275 -12.64 -4.08 17.73
CA GLU A 275 -11.60 -3.05 17.91
C GLU A 275 -10.16 -3.57 17.74
N LEU A 276 -9.94 -4.88 17.62
CA LEU A 276 -8.58 -5.47 17.62
C LEU A 276 -7.70 -5.06 16.42
N LEU A 277 -8.29 -4.40 15.40
CA LEU A 277 -7.62 -3.86 14.22
C LEU A 277 -7.83 -2.35 14.05
N LEU A 278 -8.50 -1.68 15.01
CA LEU A 278 -8.70 -0.23 15.00
C LEU A 278 -7.57 0.46 15.76
N ASP A 279 -6.98 1.46 15.13
CA ASP A 279 -6.01 2.35 15.76
C ASP A 279 -6.66 3.12 16.93
N SER A 280 -6.07 3.05 18.13
CA SER A 280 -6.56 3.78 19.30
C SER A 280 -6.65 5.29 19.03
N LEU A 281 -7.85 5.87 19.16
CA LEU A 281 -8.07 7.31 19.00
C LEU A 281 -7.26 8.13 20.01
N ALA A 282 -6.99 7.58 21.20
CA ALA A 282 -6.18 8.20 22.22
C ALA A 282 -4.72 8.34 21.76
N GLU A 283 -4.18 7.30 21.11
CA GLU A 283 -2.83 7.33 20.55
C GLU A 283 -2.72 8.27 19.35
N VAL A 284 -3.73 8.34 18.47
CA VAL A 284 -3.77 9.30 17.36
C VAL A 284 -3.72 10.73 17.89
N LYS A 285 -4.55 11.05 18.89
CA LYS A 285 -4.56 12.38 19.53
C LYS A 285 -3.25 12.67 20.26
N HIS A 286 -2.69 11.69 20.97
CA HIS A 286 -1.41 11.84 21.69
C HIS A 286 -0.25 12.11 20.72
N SER A 287 -0.18 11.37 19.62
CA SER A 287 0.86 11.56 18.59
C SER A 287 0.72 12.92 17.92
N ALA A 288 -0.50 13.30 17.50
CA ALA A 288 -0.77 14.62 16.92
C ALA A 288 -0.39 15.77 17.87
N MET A 289 -0.68 15.63 19.18
CA MET A 289 -0.32 16.63 20.19
C MET A 289 1.20 16.70 20.41
N THR A 290 1.87 15.55 20.52
CA THR A 290 3.32 15.47 20.72
C THR A 290 4.11 16.05 19.54
N ARG A 291 3.59 15.90 18.33
CA ARG A 291 4.19 16.43 17.10
C ARG A 291 3.92 17.93 16.92
N ARG A 292 2.67 18.40 17.13
CA ARG A 292 2.29 19.82 16.99
C ARG A 292 2.97 20.77 17.99
N ILE A 293 3.16 20.34 19.24
CA ILE A 293 3.79 21.18 20.29
C ILE A 293 5.24 21.57 19.93
N ARG A 294 5.90 20.83 19.03
CA ARG A 294 7.33 20.94 18.76
C ARG A 294 7.66 21.51 17.37
N ASP A 295 6.65 21.94 16.62
CA ASP A 295 6.78 22.45 15.25
C ASP A 295 7.00 23.98 15.19
N SER A 296 6.84 24.65 16.32
CA SER A 296 7.06 26.10 16.43
C SER A 296 8.54 26.38 16.64
N GLY A 297 9.27 26.67 15.55
CA GLY A 297 10.43 27.58 15.43
C GLY A 297 11.59 27.60 16.47
N ASP A 298 11.59 26.76 17.50
CA ASP A 298 12.41 26.94 18.69
C ASP A 298 13.74 26.19 18.54
N GLU A 299 14.84 26.96 18.41
CA GLU A 299 16.20 26.43 18.22
C GLU A 299 16.64 25.43 19.31
N ARG A 300 16.01 25.48 20.49
CA ARG A 300 16.23 24.56 21.61
C ARG A 300 15.97 23.10 21.23
N HIS A 301 15.09 22.83 20.25
CA HIS A 301 14.81 21.46 19.79
C HIS A 301 15.92 20.85 18.94
N ARG A 302 16.78 21.64 18.29
CA ARG A 302 17.92 21.11 17.50
C ARG A 302 19.01 20.47 18.36
N GLN A 303 19.05 20.78 19.65
CA GLN A 303 20.14 20.38 20.56
C GLN A 303 19.73 19.30 21.58
N VAL A 304 18.51 18.75 21.47
CA VAL A 304 18.01 17.74 22.42
C VAL A 304 18.76 16.42 22.22
N LYS A 305 19.65 16.08 23.16
CA LYS A 305 20.35 14.79 23.19
C LYS A 305 19.54 13.76 24.00
N PRO A 306 19.48 12.50 23.55
CA PRO A 306 18.80 11.45 24.31
C PRO A 306 19.54 11.15 25.62
N ASN A 307 18.78 10.82 26.67
CA ASN A 307 19.33 10.23 27.89
C ASN A 307 19.78 8.77 27.62
N LYS A 308 20.52 8.14 28.55
CA LYS A 308 21.04 6.78 28.36
C LYS A 308 19.95 5.77 27.97
N GLN A 309 18.83 5.77 28.69
CA GLN A 309 17.70 4.88 28.41
C GLN A 309 17.06 5.13 27.03
N ALA A 310 16.90 6.39 26.61
CA ALA A 310 16.39 6.71 25.28
C ALA A 310 17.39 6.35 24.18
N LYS A 311 18.70 6.47 24.45
CA LYS A 311 19.75 6.04 23.52
C LYS A 311 19.71 4.52 23.31
N ASP A 312 19.64 3.74 24.39
CA ASP A 312 19.55 2.28 24.32
C ASP A 312 18.29 1.84 23.56
N ARG A 313 17.15 2.52 23.78
CA ARG A 313 15.90 2.28 23.03
C ARG A 313 16.02 2.67 21.55
N LEU A 314 16.63 3.80 21.23
CA LEU A 314 16.85 4.22 19.84
C LEU A 314 17.78 3.27 19.10
N GLU A 315 18.84 2.78 19.75
CA GLU A 315 19.76 1.80 19.20
C GLU A 315 19.05 0.47 18.92
N MET A 316 18.20 0.03 19.86
CA MET A 316 17.32 -1.13 19.63
C MET A 316 16.42 -0.91 18.40
N ILE A 317 15.76 0.26 18.28
CA ILE A 317 14.86 0.58 17.16
C ILE A 317 15.60 0.62 15.82
N VAL A 318 16.80 1.22 15.77
CA VAL A 318 17.61 1.30 14.54
C VAL A 318 18.06 -0.09 14.08
N ASN A 319 18.34 -0.99 15.02
CA ASN A 319 18.73 -2.37 14.73
C ASN A 319 17.56 -3.33 14.45
N LEU A 320 16.30 -2.87 14.58
CA LEU A 320 15.14 -3.69 14.21
C LEU A 320 15.17 -3.99 12.69
N PRO A 321 14.79 -5.21 12.29
CA PRO A 321 14.72 -5.57 10.88
C PRO A 321 13.73 -4.66 10.14
N SER A 322 13.99 -4.40 8.86
CA SER A 322 13.15 -3.51 8.04
C SER A 322 11.77 -4.09 7.70
N SER A 323 11.56 -5.39 7.94
CA SER A 323 10.25 -6.06 7.90
C SER A 323 9.31 -5.62 9.03
N GLN A 324 9.85 -5.20 10.18
CA GLN A 324 9.02 -4.91 11.35
C GLN A 324 8.40 -3.51 11.29
N VAL A 325 7.08 -3.46 11.45
CA VAL A 325 6.34 -2.19 11.54
C VAL A 325 6.66 -1.52 12.89
N LEU A 326 7.10 -0.27 12.83
CA LEU A 326 7.39 0.53 14.03
C LEU A 326 6.09 0.92 14.75
N THR A 327 6.05 0.73 16.07
CA THR A 327 4.93 1.19 16.90
C THR A 327 4.85 2.72 16.89
N ARG A 328 3.70 3.29 17.23
CA ARG A 328 3.52 4.76 17.30
C ARG A 328 4.48 5.41 18.28
N GLU A 329 4.69 4.81 19.44
CA GLU A 329 5.67 5.29 20.43
C GLU A 329 7.10 5.29 19.88
N GLN A 330 7.49 4.24 19.17
CA GLN A 330 8.80 4.15 18.52
C GLN A 330 8.95 5.23 17.44
N ARG A 331 7.93 5.43 16.61
CA ARG A 331 7.91 6.48 15.59
C ARG A 331 8.03 7.88 16.21
N ASP A 332 7.31 8.14 17.29
CA ASP A 332 7.35 9.44 17.98
C ASP A 332 8.70 9.68 18.69
N LEU A 333 9.35 8.62 19.19
CA LEU A 333 10.69 8.69 19.75
C LEU A 333 11.74 9.01 18.67
N VAL A 334 11.67 8.35 17.52
CA VAL A 334 12.53 8.62 16.35
C VAL A 334 12.32 10.05 15.85
N TRP A 335 11.06 10.49 15.72
CA TRP A 335 10.73 11.86 15.31
C TRP A 335 11.26 12.91 16.30
N LYS A 336 11.19 12.63 17.61
CA LYS A 336 11.70 13.51 18.67
C LYS A 336 13.21 13.72 18.58
N PHE A 337 13.98 12.67 18.30
CA PHE A 337 15.45 12.72 18.28
C PHE A 337 16.04 12.76 16.86
N ARG A 338 15.25 13.14 15.85
CA ARG A 338 15.66 13.20 14.42
C ARG A 338 16.97 13.93 14.15
N HIS A 339 17.25 15.04 14.84
CA HIS A 339 18.49 15.80 14.66
C HIS A 339 19.73 15.09 15.23
N TYR A 340 19.56 14.29 16.29
CA TYR A 340 20.61 13.41 16.81
C TYR A 340 20.83 12.21 15.89
N LEU A 341 19.75 11.62 15.38
CA LEU A 341 19.79 10.47 14.48
C LEU A 341 20.41 10.79 13.12
N ARG A 342 20.44 12.06 12.70
CA ARG A 342 21.07 12.54 11.46
C ARG A 342 22.50 12.04 11.23
N GLN A 343 23.26 11.81 12.31
CA GLN A 343 24.64 11.35 12.27
C GLN A 343 24.78 9.85 11.99
N PHE A 344 23.68 9.10 12.13
CA PHE A 344 23.66 7.64 11.97
C PHE A 344 23.00 7.31 10.62
N PRO A 345 23.74 6.79 9.63
CA PRO A 345 23.19 6.54 8.29
C PRO A 345 22.04 5.51 8.32
N LYS A 346 22.21 4.43 9.09
CA LYS A 346 21.20 3.35 9.24
C LYS A 346 19.85 3.81 9.81
N ALA A 347 19.81 4.96 10.46
CA ALA A 347 18.58 5.47 11.07
C ALA A 347 17.64 6.17 10.06
N LEU A 348 18.11 6.50 8.85
CA LEU A 348 17.32 7.25 7.86
C LEU A 348 16.05 6.50 7.45
N ASN A 349 16.14 5.20 7.16
CA ASN A 349 14.99 4.39 6.74
C ASN A 349 13.92 4.34 7.85
N LYS A 350 14.34 4.20 9.11
CA LYS A 350 13.45 4.22 10.27
C LYS A 350 12.83 5.60 10.49
N TYR A 351 13.60 6.67 10.26
CA TYR A 351 13.09 8.04 10.30
C TYR A 351 12.01 8.27 9.23
N LEU A 352 12.26 7.91 7.98
CA LEU A 352 11.30 8.11 6.89
C LEU A 352 10.00 7.30 7.09
N ARG A 353 10.07 6.13 7.76
CA ARG A 353 8.88 5.36 8.19
C ARG A 353 8.11 6.02 9.35
N SER A 354 8.74 6.92 10.10
CA SER A 354 8.10 7.62 11.22
C SER A 354 7.29 8.87 10.80
N VAL A 355 7.56 9.40 9.60
CA VAL A 355 6.96 10.62 9.06
C VAL A 355 5.52 10.38 8.65
N ASN A 356 4.63 11.33 8.98
CA ASN A 356 3.28 11.32 8.44
C ASN A 356 3.22 12.05 7.08
N TRP A 357 3.28 11.28 6.00
CA TRP A 357 3.25 11.80 4.63
C TRP A 357 1.93 12.51 4.24
N ALA A 358 0.86 12.35 5.02
CA ALA A 358 -0.40 13.07 4.79
C ALA A 358 -0.36 14.53 5.27
N GLN A 359 0.64 14.93 6.08
CA GLN A 359 0.75 16.27 6.62
C GLN A 359 1.83 17.09 5.90
N PRO A 360 1.48 18.14 5.13
CA PRO A 360 2.44 18.88 4.30
C PRO A 360 3.62 19.51 5.07
N GLN A 361 3.39 19.93 6.32
CA GLN A 361 4.44 20.52 7.16
C GLN A 361 5.51 19.49 7.57
N GLU A 362 5.09 18.28 7.97
CA GLU A 362 6.02 17.20 8.31
C GLU A 362 6.83 16.76 7.08
N VAL A 363 6.19 16.69 5.91
CA VAL A 363 6.84 16.36 4.63
C VAL A 363 7.94 17.36 4.31
N LYS A 364 7.66 18.67 4.36
CA LYS A 364 8.65 19.70 4.07
C LYS A 364 9.87 19.62 4.98
N MET A 365 9.66 19.36 6.28
CA MET A 365 10.75 19.18 7.24
C MET A 365 11.55 17.90 7.01
N ALA A 366 10.86 16.79 6.71
CA ALA A 366 11.51 15.51 6.44
C ALA A 366 12.42 15.60 5.22
N LEU A 367 11.96 16.24 4.14
CA LEU A 367 12.75 16.45 2.93
C LEU A 367 13.96 17.35 3.17
N ALA A 368 13.80 18.42 3.96
CA ALA A 368 14.92 19.28 4.33
C ALA A 368 15.97 18.52 5.16
N LEU A 369 15.54 17.71 6.12
CA LEU A 369 16.44 16.94 6.98
C LEU A 369 17.11 15.77 6.26
N MET A 370 16.43 15.16 5.27
CA MET A 370 16.97 14.09 4.44
C MET A 370 18.21 14.56 3.65
N ASN A 371 18.18 15.77 3.08
CA ASN A 371 19.33 16.33 2.35
C ASN A 371 20.54 16.62 3.26
N ASP A 372 20.29 16.82 4.55
CA ASP A 372 21.31 17.06 5.58
C ASP A 372 21.77 15.78 6.29
N TRP A 373 21.17 14.62 5.99
CA TRP A 373 21.48 13.34 6.63
C TRP A 373 22.85 12.81 6.20
N GLU A 374 23.48 12.02 7.06
CA GLU A 374 24.69 11.27 6.69
C GLU A 374 24.38 10.31 5.54
N LEU A 375 25.30 10.15 4.59
CA LEU A 375 25.05 9.35 3.38
C LEU A 375 24.87 7.88 3.73
N ILE A 376 23.80 7.28 3.21
CA ILE A 376 23.49 5.87 3.39
C ILE A 376 24.25 5.00 2.38
N GLU A 377 24.46 3.73 2.73
CA GLU A 377 25.02 2.72 1.83
C GLU A 377 24.00 2.34 0.73
N ALA A 378 24.49 1.87 -0.41
CA ALA A 378 23.65 1.47 -1.55
C ALA A 378 22.63 0.38 -1.17
N GLU A 379 23.01 -0.55 -0.29
CA GLU A 379 22.18 -1.64 0.20
C GLU A 379 20.98 -1.16 1.02
N ASP A 380 21.20 -0.15 1.87
CA ASP A 380 20.14 0.49 2.67
C ASP A 380 19.25 1.39 1.79
N ALA A 381 19.80 1.97 0.73
CA ALA A 381 19.05 2.80 -0.23
C ALA A 381 18.01 1.99 -1.01
N LEU A 382 18.25 0.70 -1.27
CA LEU A 382 17.27 -0.18 -1.93
C LEU A 382 15.95 -0.28 -1.16
N GLU A 383 15.98 -0.18 0.17
CA GLU A 383 14.75 -0.20 0.99
C GLU A 383 13.82 0.96 0.63
N LEU A 384 14.38 2.13 0.30
CA LEU A 384 13.64 3.34 -0.06
C LEU A 384 12.92 3.23 -1.41
N LEU A 385 13.19 2.18 -2.19
CA LEU A 385 12.48 1.87 -3.44
C LEU A 385 11.32 0.88 -3.25
N SER A 386 11.12 0.36 -2.04
CA SER A 386 10.01 -0.53 -1.71
C SER A 386 8.65 0.17 -1.75
N SER A 387 7.57 -0.62 -1.72
CA SER A 387 6.19 -0.14 -1.66
C SER A 387 5.90 0.75 -0.44
N ALA A 388 6.71 0.66 0.61
CA ALA A 388 6.58 1.48 1.81
C ALA A 388 6.86 2.98 1.56
N PHE A 389 7.60 3.31 0.49
CA PHE A 389 7.99 4.69 0.17
C PHE A 389 7.54 5.06 -1.24
N THR A 390 6.50 5.88 -1.32
CA THR A 390 5.93 6.35 -2.59
C THR A 390 6.37 7.77 -2.95
N HIS A 391 6.87 8.57 -2.01
CA HIS A 391 7.16 9.98 -2.25
C HIS A 391 8.32 10.18 -3.27
N PRO A 392 8.16 11.04 -4.31
CA PRO A 392 9.11 11.11 -5.43
C PRO A 392 10.50 11.55 -4.98
N ALA A 393 10.59 12.54 -4.09
CA ALA A 393 11.88 13.03 -3.60
C ALA A 393 12.67 11.98 -2.79
N VAL A 394 12.00 11.05 -2.09
CA VAL A 394 12.67 9.96 -1.35
C VAL A 394 13.22 8.94 -2.34
N ARG A 395 12.45 8.61 -3.37
CA ARG A 395 12.87 7.70 -4.44
C ARG A 395 14.02 8.28 -5.26
N ALA A 396 13.92 9.56 -5.64
CA ALA A 396 15.00 10.27 -6.33
C ALA A 396 16.29 10.34 -5.49
N TYR A 397 16.18 10.53 -4.17
CA TYR A 397 17.32 10.42 -3.27
C TYR A 397 17.95 9.02 -3.33
N SER A 398 17.14 7.96 -3.23
CA SER A 398 17.64 6.58 -3.35
C SER A 398 18.35 6.33 -4.68
N VAL A 399 17.75 6.75 -5.80
CA VAL A 399 18.34 6.64 -7.15
C VAL A 399 19.68 7.39 -7.23
N SER A 400 19.76 8.61 -6.70
CA SER A 400 21.01 9.37 -6.66
C SER A 400 22.10 8.66 -5.84
N ARG A 401 21.71 7.98 -4.75
CA ARG A 401 22.66 7.21 -3.93
C ARG A 401 23.18 5.99 -4.64
N LEU A 402 22.31 5.27 -5.36
CA LEU A 402 22.71 4.12 -6.17
C LEU A 402 23.69 4.56 -7.28
N LEU A 403 23.49 5.73 -7.90
CA LEU A 403 24.39 6.28 -8.92
C LEU A 403 25.82 6.51 -8.39
N GLU A 404 25.93 7.12 -7.21
CA GLU A 404 27.23 7.51 -6.66
C GLU A 404 27.97 6.35 -5.99
N ALA A 405 27.26 5.36 -5.43
CA ALA A 405 27.86 4.30 -4.63
C ALA A 405 27.96 2.94 -5.35
N ALA A 406 27.15 2.66 -6.37
CA ALA A 406 27.07 1.33 -6.97
C ALA A 406 27.97 1.15 -8.20
N SER A 407 28.78 0.09 -8.20
CA SER A 407 29.48 -0.37 -9.40
C SER A 407 28.51 -0.98 -10.43
N PRO A 408 28.87 -1.08 -11.72
CA PRO A 408 28.03 -1.73 -12.72
C PRO A 408 27.67 -3.18 -12.41
N GLU A 409 28.55 -3.87 -11.70
CA GLU A 409 28.33 -5.24 -11.24
C GLU A 409 27.32 -5.29 -10.08
N GLN A 410 27.33 -4.30 -9.19
CA GLN A 410 26.34 -4.18 -8.12
C GLN A 410 24.96 -3.78 -8.65
N VAL A 411 24.88 -2.86 -9.61
CA VAL A 411 23.61 -2.52 -10.27
C VAL A 411 23.04 -3.75 -10.96
N LEU A 412 23.88 -4.52 -11.66
CA LEU A 412 23.46 -5.78 -12.26
C LEU A 412 22.95 -6.79 -11.22
N LEU A 413 23.59 -6.85 -10.05
CA LEU A 413 23.16 -7.70 -8.94
C LEU A 413 21.79 -7.31 -8.38
N TYR A 414 21.36 -6.05 -8.46
CA TYR A 414 20.06 -5.60 -7.94
C TYR A 414 19.02 -5.33 -9.04
N LEU A 415 19.39 -5.53 -10.31
CA LEU A 415 18.59 -5.14 -11.47
C LEU A 415 17.18 -5.75 -11.48
N PRO A 416 16.96 -7.05 -11.18
CA PRO A 416 15.60 -7.59 -11.08
C PRO A 416 14.72 -6.82 -10.08
N GLN A 417 15.27 -6.47 -8.91
CA GLN A 417 14.54 -5.72 -7.87
C GLN A 417 14.29 -4.27 -8.29
N LEU A 418 15.22 -3.64 -9.01
CA LEU A 418 15.03 -2.29 -9.55
C LEU A 418 13.92 -2.28 -10.62
N VAL A 419 13.84 -3.33 -11.46
CA VAL A 419 12.75 -3.49 -12.44
C VAL A 419 11.41 -3.70 -11.73
N GLN A 420 11.38 -4.44 -10.63
CA GLN A 420 10.16 -4.57 -9.81
C GLN A 420 9.77 -3.25 -9.13
N ALA A 421 10.77 -2.47 -8.67
CA ALA A 421 10.51 -1.20 -8.02
C ALA A 421 9.83 -0.15 -8.93
N LEU A 422 9.94 -0.29 -10.26
CA LEU A 422 9.23 0.56 -11.24
C LEU A 422 7.70 0.52 -11.07
N LYS A 423 7.13 -0.57 -10.54
CA LYS A 423 5.69 -0.70 -10.28
C LYS A 423 5.17 0.39 -9.35
N TYR A 424 6.01 0.84 -8.41
CA TYR A 424 5.62 1.78 -7.37
C TYR A 424 5.80 3.26 -7.76
N GLU A 425 6.33 3.57 -8.95
CA GLU A 425 6.48 4.96 -9.42
C GLU A 425 5.16 5.56 -9.94
N HIS A 426 4.25 4.74 -10.47
CA HIS A 426 3.10 5.22 -11.25
C HIS A 426 1.86 5.62 -10.44
N ASN A 427 1.85 5.43 -9.11
CA ASN A 427 0.72 5.83 -8.27
C ASN A 427 0.52 7.35 -8.16
N GLN A 428 1.39 8.17 -8.79
CA GLN A 428 1.34 9.63 -8.74
C GLN A 428 0.75 10.32 -9.96
N GLN A 429 0.74 9.71 -11.16
CA GLN A 429 0.13 10.38 -12.33
C GLN A 429 -1.37 10.62 -12.14
N LYS A 430 -2.08 9.77 -11.38
CA LYS A 430 -3.48 10.01 -11.00
C LYS A 430 -3.69 11.17 -10.03
N MET A 431 -2.68 11.53 -9.24
CA MET A 431 -2.71 12.65 -8.28
C MET A 431 -2.37 13.97 -8.98
N ASP A 432 -1.39 13.95 -9.89
CA ASP A 432 -0.97 15.13 -10.65
C ASP A 432 -2.02 15.55 -11.69
N GLU A 433 -2.75 14.61 -12.31
CA GLU A 433 -3.89 14.93 -13.19
C GLU A 433 -5.09 15.56 -12.45
N GLN A 434 -5.20 15.33 -11.14
CA GLN A 434 -6.20 15.98 -10.28
C GLN A 434 -5.73 17.36 -9.80
N GLN A 435 -4.43 17.51 -9.47
CA GLN A 435 -3.86 18.79 -9.04
C GLN A 435 -3.65 19.79 -10.19
N GLN A 436 -3.30 19.33 -11.40
CA GLN A 436 -3.21 20.22 -12.58
C GLN A 436 -4.57 20.76 -13.04
N LYS A 437 -5.67 20.07 -12.71
CA LYS A 437 -7.04 20.61 -12.91
C LYS A 437 -7.42 21.68 -11.88
N GLU A 438 -6.82 21.65 -10.68
CA GLU A 438 -7.04 22.66 -9.64
C GLU A 438 -6.11 23.87 -9.83
N GLU A 439 -4.83 23.68 -10.15
CA GLU A 439 -3.88 24.78 -10.37
C GLU A 439 -4.19 25.61 -11.63
N GLY A 440 -4.71 24.98 -12.70
CA GLY A 440 -5.17 25.71 -13.89
C GLY A 440 -6.36 26.64 -13.65
N SER A 441 -7.05 26.50 -12.50
CA SER A 441 -8.14 27.38 -12.10
C SER A 441 -7.68 28.57 -11.23
N GLU A 442 -6.53 28.45 -10.55
CA GLU A 442 -5.97 29.51 -9.69
C GLU A 442 -5.08 30.50 -10.47
N GLU A 443 -4.45 30.11 -11.57
CA GLU A 443 -3.63 31.02 -12.40
C GLU A 443 -4.47 32.09 -13.13
N ILE A 444 -5.77 31.85 -13.36
CA ILE A 444 -6.67 32.83 -13.98
C ILE A 444 -7.03 33.98 -13.02
N GLN A 445 -6.91 33.79 -11.70
CA GLN A 445 -7.25 34.82 -10.70
C GLN A 445 -6.07 35.71 -10.28
N LYS A 446 -4.83 35.37 -10.62
CA LYS A 446 -3.63 36.16 -10.28
C LYS A 446 -3.22 37.21 -11.31
N ALA A 447 -3.89 37.28 -12.47
CA ALA A 447 -3.54 38.20 -13.55
C ALA A 447 -4.09 39.64 -13.39
N LEU A 448 -4.69 40.00 -12.26
CA LEU A 448 -5.32 41.31 -12.03
C LEU A 448 -4.83 42.00 -10.74
N THR A 449 -3.52 42.27 -10.63
CA THR A 449 -3.01 43.37 -9.76
C THR A 449 -1.67 43.91 -10.31
N PRO A 450 -1.45 45.24 -10.39
CA PRO A 450 -0.17 45.79 -10.84
C PRO A 450 0.88 45.79 -9.72
N SER A 451 2.10 45.47 -10.12
CA SER A 451 3.35 45.45 -9.36
C SER A 451 3.84 46.83 -8.89
N GLU A 452 4.35 46.90 -7.66
CA GLU A 452 5.32 47.91 -7.21
C GLU A 452 6.58 47.19 -6.68
N ASP A 453 7.73 47.55 -7.26
CA ASP A 453 9.10 47.36 -6.77
C ASP A 453 9.60 48.72 -6.24
N PRO A 454 10.79 48.88 -5.60
CA PRO A 454 11.77 47.92 -5.06
C PRO A 454 12.31 48.30 -3.65
N ALA A 455 13.12 47.46 -3.01
CA ALA A 455 14.34 47.91 -2.28
C ALA A 455 15.26 46.74 -1.86
N SER A 456 16.55 47.03 -1.98
CA SER A 456 17.73 46.18 -1.85
C SER A 456 18.21 45.96 -0.40
N GLY A 457 18.96 44.87 -0.19
CA GLY A 457 19.70 44.62 1.05
C GLY A 457 20.66 43.43 0.92
N GLU A 458 21.90 43.71 0.52
CA GLU A 458 23.03 42.78 0.52
C GLU A 458 23.51 42.49 1.95
N ALA A 459 23.82 41.23 2.28
CA ALA A 459 24.94 40.87 3.17
C ALA A 459 25.21 39.34 3.22
N GLY A 460 26.48 38.97 3.03
CA GLY A 460 27.12 37.96 3.89
C GLY A 460 27.21 36.51 3.39
N THR A 461 28.06 36.25 2.40
CA THR A 461 28.50 34.91 2.01
C THR A 461 29.42 34.24 3.05
N THR A 462 29.03 33.05 3.53
CA THR A 462 29.99 32.01 3.98
C THR A 462 29.79 30.76 3.13
N LYS A 463 30.77 30.48 2.26
CA LYS A 463 30.80 29.32 1.35
C LYS A 463 30.94 28.01 2.15
N LYS A 464 29.83 27.35 2.45
CA LYS A 464 29.77 25.88 2.39
C LYS A 464 29.31 25.53 0.98
N GLU A 465 30.08 24.70 0.28
CA GLU A 465 29.67 24.18 -1.03
C GLU A 465 28.26 23.61 -0.93
N LYS A 466 27.31 24.28 -1.61
CA LYS A 466 25.96 23.75 -1.81
C LYS A 466 26.13 22.44 -2.59
N ARG A 467 25.91 21.32 -1.92
CA ARG A 467 25.71 20.02 -2.57
C ARG A 467 24.67 20.23 -3.67
N LYS A 468 25.04 19.94 -4.92
CA LYS A 468 24.12 20.00 -6.07
C LYS A 468 22.87 19.21 -5.71
N ALA A 469 21.69 19.80 -5.93
CA ALA A 469 20.43 19.06 -5.82
C ALA A 469 20.55 17.80 -6.69
N PRO A 470 20.10 16.63 -6.22
CA PRO A 470 20.13 15.42 -7.02
C PRO A 470 19.35 15.67 -8.32
N PRO A 471 19.84 15.17 -9.47
CA PRO A 471 19.11 15.27 -10.72
C PRO A 471 17.71 14.68 -10.52
N SER A 472 16.69 15.40 -10.99
CA SER A 472 15.26 15.07 -10.90
C SER A 472 14.90 13.89 -11.82
N GLY A 473 15.60 12.76 -11.68
CA GLY A 473 15.46 11.59 -12.51
C GLY A 473 14.55 10.54 -11.88
N ASP A 474 13.52 10.17 -12.60
CA ASP A 474 12.69 8.97 -12.42
C ASP A 474 13.57 7.69 -12.50
N LEU A 475 13.24 6.61 -11.77
CA LEU A 475 14.06 5.37 -11.77
C LEU A 475 14.15 4.77 -13.17
N ALA A 476 13.09 4.86 -13.97
CA ALA A 476 13.11 4.41 -15.36
C ALA A 476 14.20 5.12 -16.19
N THR A 477 14.35 6.44 -16.00
CA THR A 477 15.37 7.23 -16.70
C THR A 477 16.77 6.84 -16.23
N PHE A 478 16.95 6.63 -14.93
CA PHE A 478 18.20 6.14 -14.35
C PHE A 478 18.63 4.78 -14.92
N LEU A 479 17.71 3.81 -15.01
CA LEU A 479 18.02 2.49 -15.55
C LEU A 479 18.42 2.56 -17.03
N ILE A 480 17.77 3.43 -17.81
CA ILE A 480 18.11 3.65 -19.21
C ILE A 480 19.50 4.29 -19.34
N ASP A 481 19.79 5.36 -18.60
CA ASP A 481 21.11 6.03 -18.64
C ASP A 481 22.25 5.06 -18.28
N TYR A 482 22.00 4.17 -17.31
CA TYR A 482 22.95 3.14 -16.93
C TYR A 482 23.13 2.05 -17.99
N ALA A 483 22.03 1.64 -18.63
CA ALA A 483 22.05 0.70 -19.75
C ALA A 483 22.82 1.27 -20.96
N LEU A 484 22.73 2.58 -21.21
CA LEU A 484 23.52 3.25 -22.25
C LEU A 484 25.03 3.22 -21.95
N ALA A 485 25.44 3.21 -20.68
CA ALA A 485 26.84 3.14 -20.28
C ALA A 485 27.41 1.71 -20.30
N SER A 486 26.59 0.68 -20.11
CA SER A 486 27.02 -0.72 -20.01
C SER A 486 26.18 -1.65 -20.91
N PRO A 487 26.78 -2.24 -21.97
CA PRO A 487 26.09 -3.20 -22.84
C PRO A 487 25.56 -4.43 -22.09
N LYS A 488 26.24 -4.84 -21.00
CA LYS A 488 25.78 -5.95 -20.15
C LYS A 488 24.47 -5.60 -19.45
N VAL A 489 24.39 -4.40 -18.85
CA VAL A 489 23.17 -3.95 -18.17
C VAL A 489 22.02 -3.78 -19.15
N SER A 490 22.29 -3.22 -20.34
CA SER A 490 21.31 -3.12 -21.43
C SER A 490 20.69 -4.48 -21.79
N ASN A 491 21.52 -5.52 -21.96
CA ASN A 491 21.04 -6.87 -22.24
C ASN A 491 20.14 -7.42 -21.13
N TYR A 492 20.58 -7.39 -19.87
CA TYR A 492 19.77 -7.93 -18.78
C TYR A 492 18.49 -7.12 -18.52
N LEU A 493 18.55 -5.78 -18.64
CA LEU A 493 17.38 -4.92 -18.51
C LEU A 493 16.34 -5.24 -19.57
N TYR A 494 16.76 -5.43 -20.82
CA TYR A 494 15.88 -5.82 -21.92
C TYR A 494 15.11 -7.12 -21.61
N TRP A 495 15.83 -8.16 -21.18
CA TRP A 495 15.23 -9.47 -20.89
C TRP A 495 14.33 -9.44 -19.64
N HIS A 496 14.71 -8.72 -18.59
CA HIS A 496 13.84 -8.55 -17.41
C HIS A 496 12.55 -7.81 -17.76
N LEU A 497 12.63 -6.71 -18.52
CA LEU A 497 11.44 -6.00 -18.99
C LEU A 497 10.57 -6.90 -19.86
N LYS A 498 11.17 -7.66 -20.79
CA LYS A 498 10.42 -8.59 -21.64
C LYS A 498 9.65 -9.64 -20.82
N THR A 499 10.31 -10.26 -19.85
CA THR A 499 9.66 -11.26 -18.98
C THR A 499 8.52 -10.66 -18.16
N GLU A 500 8.68 -9.43 -17.64
CA GLU A 500 7.63 -8.77 -16.86
C GLU A 500 6.46 -8.26 -17.72
N ILE A 501 6.71 -7.85 -18.97
CA ILE A 501 5.66 -7.52 -19.93
C ILE A 501 4.78 -8.75 -20.18
N GLU A 502 5.40 -9.91 -20.43
CA GLU A 502 4.70 -11.17 -20.68
C GLU A 502 3.94 -11.66 -19.42
N SER A 503 4.54 -11.55 -18.23
CA SER A 503 3.94 -12.04 -16.98
C SER A 503 2.72 -11.23 -16.54
N THR A 504 2.75 -9.91 -16.71
CA THR A 504 1.67 -8.99 -16.28
C THR A 504 0.59 -8.79 -17.34
N LYS A 505 0.77 -9.31 -18.56
CA LYS A 505 -0.16 -9.10 -19.69
C LYS A 505 -1.59 -9.56 -19.40
N THR A 506 -1.75 -10.65 -18.64
CA THR A 506 -3.07 -11.24 -18.34
C THR A 506 -3.66 -10.77 -17.02
N THR A 507 -2.82 -10.42 -16.04
CA THR A 507 -3.25 -10.06 -14.68
C THR A 507 -3.41 -8.54 -14.51
N GLU A 508 -2.47 -7.75 -15.03
CA GLU A 508 -2.34 -6.32 -14.76
C GLU A 508 -1.90 -5.55 -16.02
N GLU A 509 -2.83 -5.39 -16.96
CA GLU A 509 -2.58 -4.79 -18.29
C GLU A 509 -1.92 -3.39 -18.20
N HIS A 510 -2.30 -2.58 -17.21
CA HIS A 510 -1.71 -1.26 -16.99
C HIS A 510 -0.21 -1.30 -16.69
N LEU A 511 0.27 -2.29 -15.91
CA LEU A 511 1.69 -2.47 -15.63
C LEU A 511 2.43 -3.03 -16.84
N SER A 512 1.82 -3.97 -17.57
CA SER A 512 2.38 -4.49 -18.83
C SER A 512 2.64 -3.36 -19.84
N ASN A 513 1.67 -2.45 -19.99
CA ASN A 513 1.80 -1.26 -20.84
C ASN A 513 2.87 -0.26 -20.33
N MET A 514 3.07 -0.17 -19.02
CA MET A 514 4.14 0.66 -18.43
C MET A 514 5.51 0.08 -18.74
N TYR A 515 5.72 -1.23 -18.53
CA TYR A 515 6.97 -1.90 -18.86
C TYR A 515 7.28 -1.87 -20.36
N GLN A 516 6.26 -2.02 -21.22
CA GLN A 516 6.42 -1.90 -22.66
C GLN A 516 6.91 -0.49 -23.03
N ARG A 517 6.30 0.57 -22.48
CA ARG A 517 6.74 1.96 -22.70
C ARG A 517 8.20 2.18 -22.28
N ILE A 518 8.64 1.58 -21.17
CA ILE A 518 10.04 1.69 -20.72
C ILE A 518 10.98 0.92 -21.66
N GLN A 519 10.58 -0.27 -22.11
CA GLN A 519 11.36 -1.04 -23.08
C GLN A 519 11.52 -0.31 -24.41
N ASP A 520 10.47 0.37 -24.88
CA ASP A 520 10.50 1.15 -26.12
C ASP A 520 11.40 2.39 -25.95
N ARG A 521 11.30 3.10 -24.81
CA ARG A 521 12.22 4.20 -24.45
C ARG A 521 13.68 3.75 -24.43
N LEU A 522 13.97 2.55 -23.91
CA LEU A 522 15.32 1.98 -23.91
C LEU A 522 15.82 1.76 -25.34
N LYS A 523 15.00 1.15 -26.21
CA LYS A 523 15.36 0.93 -27.63
C LYS A 523 15.61 2.25 -28.35
N GLU A 524 14.72 3.22 -28.22
CA GLU A 524 14.87 4.55 -28.82
C GLU A 524 16.15 5.26 -28.34
N ALA A 525 16.46 5.17 -27.04
CA ALA A 525 17.66 5.76 -26.47
C ALA A 525 18.94 5.12 -27.03
N LEU A 526 18.93 3.79 -27.20
CA LEU A 526 20.04 3.03 -27.79
C LEU A 526 20.19 3.29 -29.31
N GLU A 527 19.09 3.51 -30.04
CA GLU A 527 19.11 3.84 -31.47
C GLU A 527 19.65 5.25 -31.75
N LYS A 528 19.33 6.22 -30.88
CA LYS A 528 19.77 7.62 -31.01
C LYS A 528 21.29 7.78 -30.91
N ARG A 529 21.98 6.91 -30.17
CA ARG A 529 23.43 6.95 -29.99
C ARG A 529 24.12 6.08 -31.04
N HIS A 530 25.05 6.68 -31.80
CA HIS A 530 25.76 5.97 -32.87
C HIS A 530 26.64 4.80 -32.36
N ASP A 531 27.13 4.88 -31.13
CA ASP A 531 27.95 3.86 -30.47
C ASP A 531 27.14 2.69 -29.89
N THR A 532 25.83 2.87 -29.65
CA THR A 532 24.97 1.82 -29.08
C THR A 532 23.98 1.22 -30.07
N ARG A 533 23.92 1.71 -31.32
CA ARG A 533 23.00 1.23 -32.35
C ARG A 533 23.14 -0.27 -32.63
N ASP A 534 24.37 -0.77 -32.68
CA ASP A 534 24.66 -2.21 -32.89
C ASP A 534 24.07 -3.09 -31.76
N GLN A 535 23.84 -2.52 -30.57
CA GLN A 535 23.24 -3.24 -29.46
C GLN A 535 21.76 -3.54 -29.71
N VAL A 536 21.02 -2.62 -30.33
CA VAL A 536 19.59 -2.82 -30.64
C VAL A 536 19.43 -3.93 -31.66
N ASP A 537 20.24 -3.91 -32.72
CA ASP A 537 20.30 -4.98 -33.71
C ASP A 537 20.66 -6.32 -33.07
N SER A 538 21.59 -6.31 -32.09
CA SER A 538 21.94 -7.51 -31.33
C SER A 538 20.76 -8.03 -30.50
N LEU A 539 20.04 -7.18 -29.78
CA LEU A 539 18.87 -7.58 -28.96
C LEU A 539 17.75 -8.18 -29.82
N GLN A 540 17.47 -7.58 -30.99
CA GLN A 540 16.49 -8.12 -31.94
C GLN A 540 16.92 -9.50 -32.46
N LYS A 541 18.19 -9.67 -32.84
CA LYS A 541 18.71 -10.97 -33.29
C LYS A 541 18.70 -12.01 -32.17
N GLN A 542 18.98 -11.61 -30.93
CA GLN A 542 18.86 -12.51 -29.78
C GLN A 542 17.43 -13.00 -29.58
N GLN A 543 16.44 -12.11 -29.73
CA GLN A 543 15.04 -12.50 -29.64
C GLN A 543 14.66 -13.54 -30.69
N ILE A 544 15.03 -13.30 -31.96
CA ILE A 544 14.78 -14.24 -33.06
C ILE A 544 15.45 -15.59 -32.76
N PHE A 545 16.71 -15.56 -32.31
CA PHE A 545 17.45 -16.76 -31.92
C PHE A 545 16.74 -17.59 -30.83
N VAL A 546 16.20 -16.92 -29.79
CA VAL A 546 15.46 -17.62 -28.72
C VAL A 546 14.16 -18.21 -29.24
N GLU A 547 13.42 -17.49 -30.10
CA GLU A 547 12.18 -17.96 -30.71
C GLU A 547 12.42 -19.17 -31.62
N ASP A 548 13.44 -19.11 -32.48
CA ASP A 548 13.85 -20.24 -33.34
C ASP A 548 14.24 -21.46 -32.51
N LEU A 549 14.97 -21.26 -31.41
CA LEU A 549 15.36 -22.35 -30.53
C LEU A 549 14.15 -23.05 -29.88
N ILE A 550 13.15 -22.28 -29.45
CA ILE A 550 11.89 -22.81 -28.89
C ILE A 550 11.15 -23.65 -29.93
N VAL A 551 11.04 -23.15 -31.16
CA VAL A 551 10.37 -23.86 -32.27
C VAL A 551 11.07 -25.18 -32.56
N LEU A 552 12.40 -25.16 -32.73
CA LEU A 552 13.19 -26.36 -33.00
C LEU A 552 13.07 -27.41 -31.88
N MET A 553 13.08 -26.97 -30.62
CA MET A 553 12.93 -27.87 -29.48
C MET A 553 11.53 -28.49 -29.40
N ASN A 554 10.48 -27.70 -29.59
CA ASN A 554 9.11 -28.19 -29.55
C ASN A 554 8.81 -29.15 -30.70
N GLU A 555 9.30 -28.85 -31.91
CA GLU A 555 9.19 -29.76 -33.06
C GLU A 555 9.95 -31.07 -32.84
N ALA A 556 11.16 -31.03 -32.28
CA ALA A 556 11.92 -32.24 -31.97
C ALA A 556 11.22 -33.08 -30.89
N LYS A 557 10.63 -32.44 -29.86
CA LYS A 557 9.82 -33.11 -28.84
C LYS A 557 8.57 -33.79 -29.43
N ALA A 558 7.98 -33.21 -30.48
CA ALA A 558 6.80 -33.73 -31.16
C ALA A 558 7.12 -34.86 -32.16
N ARG A 559 8.21 -34.74 -32.94
CA ARG A 559 8.58 -35.70 -34.00
C ARG A 559 9.42 -36.87 -33.51
N GLY A 560 10.17 -36.70 -32.42
CA GLY A 560 11.13 -37.69 -31.90
C GLY A 560 10.55 -38.96 -31.26
N GLY A 561 9.25 -39.23 -31.42
CA GLY A 561 8.58 -40.40 -30.86
C GLY A 561 8.49 -40.39 -29.33
N ARG A 562 8.29 -41.58 -28.72
CA ARG A 562 8.07 -41.72 -27.27
C ARG A 562 9.36 -41.70 -26.45
N LEU A 563 10.48 -42.15 -27.01
CA LEU A 563 11.74 -42.32 -26.29
C LEU A 563 12.58 -41.03 -26.32
N ASN A 564 13.26 -40.72 -25.21
CA ASN A 564 14.10 -39.52 -25.08
C ASN A 564 15.27 -39.52 -26.08
N ASP A 565 15.88 -40.68 -26.32
CA ASP A 565 17.01 -40.80 -27.25
C ASP A 565 16.58 -40.50 -28.70
N GLY A 566 15.35 -40.89 -29.08
CA GLY A 566 14.75 -40.54 -30.38
C GLY A 566 14.51 -39.04 -30.53
N LYS A 567 13.96 -38.39 -29.49
CA LYS A 567 13.80 -36.93 -29.43
C LYS A 567 15.12 -36.19 -29.51
N SER A 568 16.15 -36.67 -28.81
CA SER A 568 17.49 -36.10 -28.86
C SER A 568 18.10 -36.25 -30.26
N ALA A 569 17.98 -37.42 -30.90
CA ALA A 569 18.47 -37.64 -32.26
C ALA A 569 17.78 -36.74 -33.31
N GLU A 570 16.46 -36.57 -33.19
CA GLU A 570 15.70 -35.65 -34.04
C GLU A 570 16.15 -34.20 -33.83
N PHE A 571 16.34 -33.78 -32.57
CA PHE A 571 16.83 -32.44 -32.25
C PHE A 571 18.20 -32.15 -32.87
N ARG A 572 19.15 -33.11 -32.78
CA ARG A 572 20.46 -33.02 -33.46
C ARG A 572 20.30 -32.87 -34.97
N THR A 573 19.43 -33.68 -35.57
CA THR A 573 19.17 -33.65 -37.02
C THR A 573 18.59 -32.31 -37.46
N MET A 574 17.65 -31.76 -36.69
CA MET A 574 17.06 -30.45 -36.96
C MET A 574 18.07 -29.31 -36.84
N LEU A 575 18.90 -29.31 -35.78
CA LEU A 575 19.97 -28.32 -35.60
C LEU A 575 21.00 -28.38 -36.74
N SER A 576 21.37 -29.58 -37.20
CA SER A 576 22.29 -29.75 -38.34
C SER A 576 21.71 -29.27 -39.68
N ARG A 577 20.38 -29.21 -39.82
CA ARG A 577 19.70 -28.69 -41.03
C ARG A 577 19.45 -27.18 -40.96
N ALA A 578 19.40 -26.61 -39.76
CA ALA A 578 19.13 -25.20 -39.53
C ALA A 578 20.36 -24.32 -39.83
N LYS A 579 20.51 -23.88 -41.09
CA LYS A 579 21.63 -23.01 -41.52
C LYS A 579 21.81 -21.75 -40.66
N HIS A 580 20.71 -21.15 -40.21
CA HIS A 580 20.73 -19.96 -39.34
C HIS A 580 21.24 -20.25 -37.92
N MET A 581 21.22 -21.50 -37.45
CA MET A 581 21.79 -21.92 -36.17
C MET A 581 23.27 -22.31 -36.28
N LEU A 582 23.72 -22.67 -37.48
CA LEU A 582 25.12 -22.98 -37.77
C LEU A 582 25.97 -21.73 -38.05
N ASP A 583 25.34 -20.62 -38.46
CA ASP A 583 25.97 -19.31 -38.58
C ASP A 583 25.12 -18.25 -37.87
N LEU A 584 25.45 -18.01 -36.60
CA LEU A 584 24.77 -17.05 -35.74
C LEU A 584 25.31 -15.62 -35.90
N LYS A 585 26.26 -15.39 -36.83
CA LYS A 585 26.81 -14.07 -37.18
C LYS A 585 27.29 -13.23 -35.98
N GLY A 586 27.72 -13.88 -34.89
CA GLY A 586 28.28 -13.19 -33.72
C GLY A 586 27.24 -12.52 -32.81
N VAL A 587 26.00 -13.00 -32.75
CA VAL A 587 24.98 -12.51 -31.81
C VAL A 587 25.45 -12.70 -30.37
N HIS A 588 25.27 -11.70 -29.50
CA HIS A 588 25.63 -11.83 -28.09
C HIS A 588 24.78 -12.90 -27.40
N LEU A 589 25.37 -13.76 -26.57
CA LEU A 589 24.62 -14.76 -25.81
C LEU A 589 23.73 -14.05 -24.77
N PRO A 590 22.39 -14.27 -24.76
CA PRO A 590 21.50 -13.63 -23.79
C PRO A 590 21.92 -13.85 -22.33
N LEU A 591 22.32 -15.07 -22.00
CA LEU A 591 22.73 -15.48 -20.65
C LEU A 591 23.99 -14.76 -20.15
N ASP A 592 24.99 -14.58 -21.02
CA ASP A 592 26.24 -13.87 -20.73
C ASP A 592 26.67 -13.05 -21.95
N PRO A 593 26.43 -11.72 -21.95
CA PRO A 593 26.75 -10.84 -23.06
C PRO A 593 28.25 -10.71 -23.35
N SER A 594 29.12 -11.22 -22.47
CA SER A 594 30.57 -11.24 -22.66
C SER A 594 31.00 -12.17 -23.80
N TYR A 595 30.10 -13.03 -24.29
CA TYR A 595 30.35 -13.99 -25.35
C TYR A 595 29.47 -13.73 -26.58
N ARG A 596 30.08 -13.83 -27.77
CA ARG A 596 29.38 -13.83 -29.06
C ARG A 596 29.24 -15.25 -29.58
N LEU A 597 28.02 -15.61 -29.98
CA LEU A 597 27.67 -16.90 -30.54
C LEU A 597 28.11 -16.96 -32.01
N ILE A 598 28.94 -17.95 -32.35
CA ILE A 598 29.38 -18.19 -33.73
C ILE A 598 28.52 -19.28 -34.36
N SER A 599 28.42 -20.44 -33.70
CA SER A 599 27.65 -21.57 -34.20
C SER A 599 27.19 -22.50 -33.07
N VAL A 600 26.05 -23.16 -33.26
CA VAL A 600 25.66 -24.33 -32.42
C VAL A 600 26.57 -25.52 -32.75
N ILE A 601 26.80 -26.41 -31.77
CA ILE A 601 27.43 -27.72 -31.96
C ILE A 601 26.34 -28.81 -31.88
N PRO A 602 25.75 -29.24 -33.01
CA PRO A 602 24.60 -30.14 -32.99
C PRO A 602 24.86 -31.47 -32.27
N ASP A 603 26.05 -32.06 -32.43
CA ASP A 603 26.34 -33.40 -31.91
C ASP A 603 26.26 -33.51 -30.38
N THR A 604 26.51 -32.39 -29.69
CA THR A 604 26.45 -32.31 -28.22
C THR A 604 25.04 -32.09 -27.69
N ALA A 605 24.09 -31.75 -28.56
CA ALA A 605 22.73 -31.40 -28.17
C ALA A 605 21.95 -32.64 -27.71
N GLY A 606 21.10 -32.48 -26.70
CA GLY A 606 20.24 -33.56 -26.24
C GLY A 606 19.33 -33.15 -25.10
N PHE A 607 18.33 -33.95 -24.80
CA PHE A 607 17.36 -33.67 -23.75
C PHE A 607 17.69 -34.46 -22.47
N PHE A 608 17.57 -33.81 -21.32
CA PHE A 608 17.66 -34.49 -20.03
C PHE A 608 16.45 -35.41 -19.80
N LYS A 609 16.67 -36.51 -19.06
CA LYS A 609 15.61 -37.45 -18.64
C LYS A 609 14.82 -36.84 -17.47
N SER A 610 13.96 -35.87 -17.77
CA SER A 610 13.07 -35.17 -16.83
C SER A 610 11.69 -34.94 -17.45
N GLU A 611 10.69 -34.62 -16.64
CA GLU A 611 9.29 -34.40 -17.06
C GLU A 611 9.19 -33.30 -18.15
N MET A 612 9.82 -32.15 -17.92
CA MET A 612 9.82 -31.03 -18.87
C MET A 612 10.88 -31.16 -19.99
N MET A 613 11.72 -32.20 -19.94
CA MET A 613 12.78 -32.50 -20.93
C MET A 613 13.58 -31.25 -21.38
N PRO A 614 14.37 -30.63 -20.48
CA PRO A 614 15.18 -29.48 -20.85
C PRO A 614 16.32 -29.89 -21.80
N ALA A 615 16.75 -28.97 -22.67
CA ALA A 615 17.80 -29.24 -23.66
C ALA A 615 19.17 -28.80 -23.17
N LYS A 616 20.17 -29.68 -23.27
CA LYS A 616 21.59 -29.33 -23.20
C LYS A 616 22.07 -28.94 -24.59
N ILE A 617 22.74 -27.80 -24.72
CA ILE A 617 23.24 -27.30 -26.01
C ILE A 617 24.63 -26.69 -25.80
N SER A 618 25.61 -27.09 -26.60
CA SER A 618 26.91 -26.40 -26.66
C SER A 618 27.01 -25.49 -27.88
N PHE A 619 27.67 -24.36 -27.68
CA PHE A 619 27.95 -23.35 -28.69
C PHE A 619 29.45 -23.14 -28.83
N LYS A 620 29.89 -22.82 -30.06
CA LYS A 620 31.19 -22.18 -30.27
C LYS A 620 31.00 -20.69 -30.05
N VAL A 621 31.76 -20.14 -29.11
CA VAL A 621 31.66 -18.74 -28.71
C VAL A 621 32.99 -18.03 -28.84
N GLN A 622 32.91 -16.72 -29.06
CA GLN A 622 34.05 -15.82 -29.08
C GLN A 622 33.93 -14.82 -27.92
N PRO A 623 34.92 -14.73 -27.02
CA PRO A 623 34.91 -13.75 -25.94
C PRO A 623 35.07 -12.33 -26.49
N VAL A 624 34.28 -11.39 -25.96
CA VAL A 624 34.27 -9.97 -26.37
C VAL A 624 35.36 -9.19 -25.65
N THR A 625 35.73 -9.60 -24.44
CA THR A 625 36.69 -8.92 -23.58
C THR A 625 37.86 -9.82 -23.22
N GLY A 626 39.04 -9.53 -23.80
CA GLY A 626 40.32 -10.15 -23.45
C GLY A 626 41.40 -9.81 -24.48
N LYS A 627 42.67 -9.72 -24.05
CA LYS A 627 43.87 -9.79 -24.91
C LYS A 627 44.08 -11.23 -25.42
N VAL A 628 43.00 -11.90 -25.81
CA VAL A 628 43.03 -13.27 -26.34
C VAL A 628 42.91 -13.15 -27.85
N ASP A 629 43.68 -13.95 -28.58
CA ASP A 629 43.67 -13.97 -30.03
C ASP A 629 42.24 -14.03 -30.56
N LYS A 630 41.88 -13.13 -31.48
CA LYS A 630 40.54 -13.05 -32.10
C LYS A 630 40.11 -14.36 -32.78
N ASN A 631 40.99 -15.33 -32.92
CA ASN A 631 40.72 -16.64 -33.54
C ASN A 631 40.46 -17.77 -32.52
N PHE A 632 40.55 -17.54 -31.21
CA PHE A 632 40.27 -18.57 -30.22
C PHE A 632 38.75 -18.70 -30.01
N LEU A 633 38.22 -19.89 -30.33
CA LEU A 633 36.81 -20.25 -30.11
C LEU A 633 36.72 -21.18 -28.91
N GLU A 634 35.90 -20.80 -27.93
CA GLU A 634 35.62 -21.61 -26.74
C GLU A 634 34.30 -22.38 -26.91
N GLU A 635 34.18 -23.52 -26.25
CA GLU A 635 32.90 -24.22 -26.12
C GLU A 635 32.17 -23.72 -24.87
N TYR A 636 30.95 -23.20 -25.07
CA TYR A 636 30.08 -22.76 -23.98
C TYR A 636 28.80 -23.59 -23.98
N THR A 637 28.56 -24.33 -22.89
CA THR A 637 27.39 -25.20 -22.75
C THR A 637 26.32 -24.53 -21.89
N VAL A 638 25.08 -24.55 -22.37
CA VAL A 638 23.90 -24.08 -21.65
C VAL A 638 22.85 -25.17 -21.55
N ILE A 639 21.95 -25.00 -20.59
CA ILE A 639 20.70 -25.73 -20.48
C ILE A 639 19.58 -24.75 -20.81
N PHE A 640 18.77 -25.07 -21.81
CA PHE A 640 17.57 -24.31 -22.14
C PHE A 640 16.34 -25.07 -21.64
N LYS A 641 15.60 -24.45 -20.72
CA LYS A 641 14.36 -25.01 -20.15
C LYS A 641 13.15 -24.38 -20.85
N THR A 642 12.14 -25.21 -21.15
CA THR A 642 10.83 -24.77 -21.66
C THR A 642 9.72 -25.44 -20.86
N GLY A 643 8.71 -24.67 -20.46
CA GLY A 643 7.60 -25.09 -19.60
C GLY A 643 7.74 -24.68 -18.12
N ASP A 644 8.89 -24.15 -17.70
CA ASP A 644 9.18 -23.75 -16.31
C ASP A 644 9.44 -22.25 -16.20
N ASP A 645 8.93 -21.60 -15.14
CA ASP A 645 9.26 -20.21 -14.80
C ASP A 645 10.60 -20.14 -14.05
N LEU A 646 11.63 -19.64 -14.72
CA LEU A 646 12.98 -19.54 -14.16
C LEU A 646 13.23 -18.30 -13.31
N ARG A 647 12.25 -17.41 -13.12
CA ARG A 647 12.42 -16.22 -12.25
C ARG A 647 12.73 -16.63 -10.80
N GLN A 648 12.18 -17.76 -10.36
CA GLN A 648 12.47 -18.34 -9.05
C GLN A 648 13.93 -18.79 -8.92
N ASP A 649 14.40 -19.66 -9.81
CA ASP A 649 15.81 -20.10 -9.84
C ASP A 649 16.77 -18.91 -10.00
N GLN A 650 16.39 -17.91 -10.79
CA GLN A 650 17.16 -16.70 -10.99
C GLN A 650 17.30 -15.88 -9.70
N LEU A 651 16.21 -15.70 -8.93
CA LEU A 651 16.24 -15.03 -7.64
C LEU A 651 17.12 -15.81 -6.63
N ILE A 652 17.03 -17.14 -6.59
CA ILE A 652 17.86 -17.93 -5.69
C ILE A 652 19.34 -17.83 -6.08
N GLN A 653 19.69 -17.95 -7.36
CA GLN A 653 21.09 -17.78 -7.80
C GLN A 653 21.61 -16.37 -7.58
N GLN A 654 20.76 -15.35 -7.67
CA GLN A 654 21.09 -13.99 -7.29
C GLN A 654 21.39 -13.87 -5.80
N MET A 655 20.59 -14.51 -4.93
CA MET A 655 20.85 -14.57 -3.49
C MET A 655 22.17 -15.30 -3.19
N VAL A 656 22.45 -16.41 -3.87
CA VAL A 656 23.74 -17.12 -3.73
C VAL A 656 24.91 -16.22 -4.12
N ARG A 657 24.81 -15.45 -5.22
CA ARG A 657 25.83 -14.46 -5.62
C ARG A 657 26.03 -13.40 -4.54
N LEU A 658 24.95 -12.84 -4.03
CA LEU A 658 25.02 -11.82 -2.99
C LEU A 658 25.66 -12.37 -1.71
N ILE A 659 25.24 -13.55 -1.27
CA ILE A 659 25.81 -14.24 -0.10
C ILE A 659 27.31 -14.48 -0.31
N ASP A 660 27.73 -14.93 -1.49
CA ASP A 660 29.14 -15.10 -1.82
C ASP A 660 29.94 -13.78 -1.74
N ILE A 661 29.37 -12.67 -2.24
CA ILE A 661 29.97 -11.33 -2.14
C ILE A 661 30.08 -10.87 -0.69
N ILE A 662 29.01 -11.03 0.11
CA ILE A 662 28.99 -10.65 1.53
C ILE A 662 30.05 -11.44 2.31
N LEU A 663 30.10 -12.76 2.13
CA LEU A 663 31.04 -13.62 2.83
C LEU A 663 32.49 -13.28 2.44
N LYS A 664 32.76 -13.02 1.16
CA LYS A 664 34.09 -12.60 0.69
C LYS A 664 34.51 -11.23 1.21
N LYS A 665 33.57 -10.29 1.37
CA LYS A 665 33.83 -8.97 1.99
C LYS A 665 34.32 -9.11 3.43
N GLU A 666 33.78 -10.08 4.16
CA GLU A 666 34.21 -10.48 5.52
C GLU A 666 35.37 -11.51 5.51
N GLN A 667 36.08 -11.66 4.39
CA GLN A 667 37.25 -12.54 4.23
C GLN A 667 36.97 -14.04 4.38
N LEU A 668 35.71 -14.47 4.25
CA LEU A 668 35.30 -15.87 4.28
C LEU A 668 34.92 -16.36 2.88
N ASP A 669 35.87 -16.95 2.15
CA ASP A 669 35.58 -17.60 0.87
C ASP A 669 35.12 -19.06 1.07
N LEU A 670 33.83 -19.29 0.89
CA LEU A 670 33.21 -20.62 0.96
C LEU A 670 33.19 -21.37 -0.38
N LYS A 671 33.87 -20.87 -1.41
CA LYS A 671 34.00 -21.54 -2.72
C LYS A 671 32.64 -21.86 -3.36
N LEU A 672 31.65 -20.99 -3.14
CA LEU A 672 30.32 -21.11 -3.75
C LEU A 672 30.42 -21.05 -5.28
N THR A 673 29.47 -21.69 -5.94
CA THR A 673 29.37 -21.72 -7.41
C THR A 673 28.05 -21.11 -7.86
N PRO A 674 27.92 -19.76 -7.84
CA PRO A 674 26.73 -19.11 -8.33
C PRO A 674 26.71 -19.13 -9.87
N TYR A 675 25.93 -20.03 -10.45
CA TYR A 675 25.82 -20.15 -11.90
C TYR A 675 24.80 -19.16 -12.47
N LEU A 676 24.94 -18.82 -13.76
CA LEU A 676 24.05 -17.87 -14.42
C LEU A 676 22.70 -18.52 -14.75
N VAL A 677 21.63 -17.78 -14.49
CA VAL A 677 20.24 -18.12 -14.85
C VAL A 677 19.59 -16.86 -15.39
N LEU A 678 18.94 -16.98 -16.54
CA LEU A 678 18.20 -15.89 -17.16
C LEU A 678 16.87 -16.41 -17.70
N ALA A 679 15.77 -15.94 -17.12
CA ALA A 679 14.46 -16.06 -17.75
C ALA A 679 14.41 -15.20 -19.02
N THR A 680 14.03 -15.80 -20.15
CA THR A 680 13.82 -15.07 -21.43
C THR A 680 12.34 -14.84 -21.74
N GLY A 681 11.46 -15.37 -20.89
CA GLY A 681 10.02 -15.18 -20.86
C GLY A 681 9.42 -15.97 -19.69
N VAL A 682 8.09 -16.06 -19.60
CA VAL A 682 7.39 -16.61 -18.42
C VAL A 682 7.57 -18.12 -18.24
N GLY A 683 7.78 -18.87 -19.33
CA GLY A 683 7.94 -20.33 -19.29
C GLY A 683 9.22 -20.82 -19.94
N GLN A 684 10.23 -19.96 -20.11
CA GLN A 684 11.45 -20.33 -20.78
C GLN A 684 12.67 -19.54 -20.28
N GLY A 685 13.84 -20.14 -20.43
CA GLY A 685 15.10 -19.42 -20.26
C GLY A 685 16.34 -20.30 -20.25
N PHE A 686 17.47 -19.66 -20.00
CA PHE A 686 18.79 -20.26 -20.01
C PHE A 686 19.33 -20.47 -18.60
N VAL A 687 20.02 -21.59 -18.42
CA VAL A 687 20.80 -21.93 -17.24
C VAL A 687 22.21 -22.32 -17.69
N GLN A 688 23.24 -21.80 -17.03
CA GLN A 688 24.62 -22.16 -17.32
C GLN A 688 24.90 -23.62 -16.96
N CYS A 689 25.50 -24.38 -17.87
CA CYS A 689 25.85 -25.77 -17.60
C CYS A 689 27.27 -25.87 -17.04
N ILE A 690 27.39 -26.13 -15.73
CA ILE A 690 28.68 -26.36 -15.08
C ILE A 690 29.07 -27.84 -15.23
N LYS A 691 30.31 -28.11 -15.67
CA LYS A 691 30.86 -29.46 -15.78
C LYS A 691 30.89 -30.12 -14.39
N SER A 692 29.97 -31.07 -14.17
CA SER A 692 29.72 -31.67 -12.87
C SER A 692 28.92 -32.98 -13.01
N LYS A 693 28.89 -33.78 -11.94
CA LYS A 693 28.13 -35.03 -11.85
C LYS A 693 27.17 -34.99 -10.65
N PRO A 694 25.90 -35.38 -10.80
CA PRO A 694 24.98 -35.54 -9.66
C PRO A 694 25.49 -36.60 -8.67
N LEU A 695 25.30 -36.37 -7.37
CA LEU A 695 25.73 -37.31 -6.34
C LEU A 695 25.03 -38.68 -6.47
N ARG A 696 23.77 -38.73 -6.94
CA ARG A 696 23.11 -40.02 -7.20
C ARG A 696 23.83 -40.84 -8.27
N ALA A 697 24.24 -40.21 -9.37
CA ALA A 697 24.97 -40.90 -10.44
C ALA A 697 26.32 -41.45 -9.93
N ILE A 698 26.99 -40.69 -9.07
CA ILE A 698 28.21 -41.15 -8.38
C ILE A 698 27.88 -42.35 -7.48
N GLN A 699 26.85 -42.27 -6.65
CA GLN A 699 26.44 -43.41 -5.82
C GLN A 699 26.17 -44.66 -6.66
N GLU A 700 25.38 -44.57 -7.73
CA GLU A 700 25.07 -45.73 -8.58
C GLU A 700 26.31 -46.37 -9.19
N GLN A 701 27.31 -45.56 -9.59
CA GLN A 701 28.57 -46.04 -10.15
C GLN A 701 29.40 -46.83 -9.13
N TYR A 702 29.53 -46.35 -7.89
CA TYR A 702 30.45 -46.93 -6.89
C TYR A 702 29.77 -47.80 -5.83
N LYS A 703 28.44 -47.80 -5.73
CA LYS A 703 27.66 -48.61 -4.76
C LYS A 703 27.82 -50.11 -4.98
N ALA A 704 28.14 -50.54 -6.21
CA ALA A 704 28.49 -51.92 -6.53
C ALA A 704 29.73 -52.43 -5.77
N HIS A 705 30.58 -51.53 -5.25
CA HIS A 705 31.86 -51.88 -4.63
C HIS A 705 31.90 -51.76 -3.11
N LYS A 706 30.78 -51.39 -2.44
CA LYS A 706 30.70 -51.17 -0.97
C LYS A 706 31.73 -50.17 -0.41
N LEU A 707 32.26 -49.28 -1.24
CA LEU A 707 33.23 -48.24 -0.87
C LEU A 707 32.52 -46.91 -0.58
N ASP A 708 33.24 -45.99 0.05
CA ASP A 708 32.82 -44.59 0.20
C ASP A 708 32.72 -43.93 -1.19
N CYS A 709 31.53 -43.99 -1.79
CA CYS A 709 31.30 -43.70 -3.21
C CYS A 709 31.80 -42.31 -3.63
N ILE A 710 31.54 -41.29 -2.82
CA ILE A 710 31.88 -39.90 -3.13
C ILE A 710 33.39 -39.66 -2.99
N ARG A 711 34.03 -40.27 -1.98
CA ARG A 711 35.47 -40.13 -1.73
C ARG A 711 36.29 -40.80 -2.83
N GLU A 712 35.94 -42.02 -3.22
CA GLU A 712 36.63 -42.71 -4.32
C GLU A 712 36.44 -41.98 -5.65
N ALA A 713 35.25 -41.41 -5.91
CA ALA A 713 35.04 -40.58 -7.09
C ALA A 713 35.94 -39.33 -7.10
N MET A 714 36.11 -38.64 -5.96
CA MET A 714 37.04 -37.50 -5.87
C MET A 714 38.50 -37.93 -6.07
N LYS A 715 38.88 -39.09 -5.51
CA LYS A 715 40.23 -39.66 -5.63
C LYS A 715 40.56 -40.09 -7.05
N GLU A 716 39.61 -40.66 -7.78
CA GLU A 716 39.78 -41.02 -9.20
C GLU A 716 39.91 -39.77 -10.08
N LEU A 717 39.13 -38.73 -9.80
CA LEU A 717 39.17 -37.47 -10.56
C LEU A 717 40.43 -36.65 -10.30
N ARG A 718 40.91 -36.60 -9.05
CA ARG A 718 42.06 -35.78 -8.60
C ARG A 718 42.86 -36.50 -7.51
N PRO A 719 43.71 -37.49 -7.87
CA PRO A 719 44.59 -38.14 -6.90
C PRO A 719 45.69 -37.16 -6.43
N GLY A 720 46.09 -37.24 -5.16
CA GLY A 720 47.16 -36.39 -4.63
C GLY A 720 47.61 -36.79 -3.22
N ASP A 721 48.64 -36.12 -2.71
CA ASP A 721 49.27 -36.43 -1.41
C ASP A 721 48.51 -35.85 -0.19
N GLY A 722 47.29 -35.35 -0.40
CA GLY A 722 46.47 -34.78 0.67
C GLY A 722 45.69 -35.82 1.47
N PRO A 723 44.81 -35.36 2.38
CA PRO A 723 43.98 -36.23 3.20
C PRO A 723 43.23 -37.25 2.34
N PHE A 724 43.27 -38.52 2.74
CA PHE A 724 42.60 -39.64 2.05
C PHE A 724 43.12 -39.94 0.62
N GLY A 725 44.29 -39.43 0.24
CA GLY A 725 44.90 -39.64 -1.08
C GLY A 725 44.30 -38.74 -2.17
N ILE A 726 43.68 -37.64 -1.78
CA ILE A 726 43.03 -36.65 -2.64
C ILE A 726 43.82 -35.33 -2.53
N GLU A 727 43.87 -34.54 -3.59
CA GLU A 727 44.47 -33.21 -3.54
C GLU A 727 43.88 -32.35 -2.38
N PRO A 728 44.70 -31.71 -1.52
CA PRO A 728 44.20 -30.94 -0.38
C PRO A 728 43.18 -29.86 -0.76
N ASN A 729 43.39 -29.18 -1.89
CA ASN A 729 42.50 -28.12 -2.39
C ASN A 729 41.11 -28.65 -2.73
N VAL A 730 40.99 -29.90 -3.20
CA VAL A 730 39.72 -30.52 -3.60
C VAL A 730 38.88 -30.82 -2.36
N ILE A 731 39.50 -31.32 -1.29
CA ILE A 731 38.83 -31.56 -0.01
C ILE A 731 38.44 -30.23 0.66
N ASP A 732 39.32 -29.23 0.66
CA ASP A 732 39.02 -27.90 1.20
C ASP A 732 37.86 -27.23 0.43
N ASN A 733 37.87 -27.28 -0.91
CA ASN A 733 36.75 -26.80 -1.73
C ASN A 733 35.44 -27.52 -1.39
N TYR A 734 35.48 -28.83 -1.18
CA TYR A 734 34.31 -29.61 -0.80
C TYR A 734 33.75 -29.18 0.56
N VAL A 735 34.61 -29.10 1.59
CA VAL A 735 34.23 -28.71 2.96
C VAL A 735 33.63 -27.30 2.97
N ARG A 736 34.28 -26.35 2.30
CA ARG A 736 33.83 -24.95 2.21
C ARG A 736 32.51 -24.80 1.47
N SER A 737 32.39 -25.42 0.31
CA SER A 737 31.17 -25.33 -0.51
C SER A 737 29.98 -26.03 0.15
N LEU A 738 30.21 -27.18 0.79
CA LEU A 738 29.20 -27.87 1.58
C LEU A 738 28.72 -27.01 2.77
N ALA A 739 29.64 -26.35 3.49
CA ALA A 739 29.28 -25.45 4.58
C ALA A 739 28.42 -24.28 4.08
N GLY A 740 28.84 -23.62 3.00
CA GLY A 740 28.12 -22.48 2.42
C GLY A 740 26.72 -22.85 1.95
N TYR A 741 26.58 -23.92 1.16
CA TYR A 741 25.26 -24.37 0.70
C TYR A 741 24.37 -24.89 1.84
N SER A 742 24.94 -25.47 2.91
CA SER A 742 24.16 -25.87 4.10
C SER A 742 23.51 -24.68 4.80
N VAL A 743 24.25 -23.57 4.96
CA VAL A 743 23.72 -22.34 5.54
C VAL A 743 22.70 -21.67 4.62
N ILE A 744 22.98 -21.58 3.32
CA ILE A 744 22.06 -21.02 2.32
C ILE A 744 20.73 -21.80 2.31
N MET A 745 20.82 -23.13 2.29
CA MET A 745 19.67 -24.02 2.37
C MET A 745 18.82 -23.74 3.60
N TYR A 746 19.47 -23.62 4.76
CA TYR A 746 18.79 -23.36 6.02
C TYR A 746 18.06 -22.02 5.96
N ILE A 747 18.77 -20.92 5.67
CA ILE A 747 18.20 -19.56 5.69
C ILE A 747 17.05 -19.43 4.67
N LEU A 748 17.29 -19.81 3.41
CA LEU A 748 16.29 -19.67 2.35
C LEU A 748 15.19 -20.75 2.41
N GLY A 749 15.46 -21.89 3.06
CA GLY A 749 14.53 -23.01 3.18
C GLY A 749 14.22 -23.66 1.86
N LEU A 750 15.27 -24.01 1.13
CA LEU A 750 15.15 -24.65 -0.17
C LEU A 750 14.69 -26.10 0.04
N GLY A 751 13.49 -26.42 -0.47
CA GLY A 751 12.86 -27.73 -0.35
C GLY A 751 13.27 -28.70 -1.45
N ASP A 752 12.82 -29.94 -1.36
CA ASP A 752 13.06 -31.02 -2.32
C ASP A 752 14.55 -31.26 -2.64
N ARG A 753 15.38 -31.26 -1.59
CA ARG A 753 16.81 -31.57 -1.75
C ARG A 753 17.04 -33.08 -1.71
N HIS A 754 17.21 -33.68 -2.88
CA HIS A 754 17.66 -35.06 -3.07
C HIS A 754 19.00 -35.10 -3.80
N LEU A 755 19.61 -36.29 -3.87
CA LEU A 755 20.98 -36.47 -4.37
C LEU A 755 21.16 -36.22 -5.87
N ASP A 756 20.08 -36.06 -6.64
CA ASP A 756 20.18 -35.62 -8.05
C ASP A 756 20.35 -34.09 -8.16
N ASN A 757 19.85 -33.34 -7.16
CA ASN A 757 19.92 -31.87 -7.12
C ASN A 757 21.24 -31.37 -6.53
N LEU A 758 22.14 -32.28 -6.15
CA LEU A 758 23.44 -32.01 -5.56
C LEU A 758 24.51 -32.45 -6.54
N LEU A 759 25.28 -31.51 -7.06
CA LEU A 759 26.26 -31.76 -8.11
C LEU A 759 27.67 -31.50 -7.59
N LEU A 760 28.57 -32.42 -7.93
CA LEU A 760 29.98 -32.36 -7.60
C LEU A 760 30.79 -32.03 -8.85
N CYS A 761 31.61 -30.99 -8.76
CA CYS A 761 32.60 -30.63 -9.76
C CYS A 761 33.90 -31.43 -9.58
N GLU A 762 34.67 -31.54 -10.66
CA GLU A 762 35.99 -32.20 -10.65
C GLU A 762 37.02 -31.52 -9.74
N ASN A 763 36.80 -30.26 -9.38
CA ASN A 763 37.66 -29.49 -8.46
C ASN A 763 37.21 -29.59 -6.99
N GLY A 764 36.24 -30.46 -6.68
CA GLY A 764 35.73 -30.68 -5.33
C GLY A 764 34.58 -29.78 -4.90
N LYS A 765 34.25 -28.74 -5.67
CA LYS A 765 33.12 -27.85 -5.35
C LYS A 765 31.79 -28.60 -5.45
N LEU A 766 31.00 -28.52 -4.38
CA LEU A 766 29.62 -29.00 -4.34
C LEU A 766 28.67 -27.81 -4.55
N PHE A 767 27.65 -27.98 -5.38
CA PHE A 767 26.61 -26.97 -5.55
C PHE A 767 25.24 -27.60 -5.80
N HIS A 768 24.20 -26.81 -5.56
CA HIS A 768 22.81 -27.25 -5.62
C HIS A 768 22.16 -26.69 -6.88
N VAL A 769 21.23 -27.43 -7.48
CA VAL A 769 20.44 -26.99 -8.64
C VAL A 769 18.95 -27.22 -8.41
N ASP A 770 18.14 -26.71 -9.34
CA ASP A 770 16.70 -26.94 -9.46
C ASP A 770 15.93 -26.44 -8.23
N PHE A 771 15.66 -25.14 -8.13
CA PHE A 771 15.09 -24.50 -6.93
C PHE A 771 13.57 -24.37 -6.96
N GLY A 772 12.87 -25.38 -7.48
CA GLY A 772 11.42 -25.36 -7.66
C GLY A 772 10.58 -25.28 -6.38
N PHE A 773 11.17 -25.45 -5.20
CA PHE A 773 10.50 -25.27 -3.90
C PHE A 773 11.34 -24.40 -2.96
N ILE A 774 10.77 -23.29 -2.49
CA ILE A 774 11.46 -22.33 -1.62
C ILE A 774 10.68 -22.07 -0.31
N LEU A 775 11.33 -21.42 0.66
CA LEU A 775 10.69 -20.91 1.88
C LEU A 775 9.97 -21.98 2.71
N GLY A 776 10.57 -23.17 2.80
CA GLY A 776 10.09 -24.29 3.61
C GLY A 776 8.90 -25.06 3.02
N ARG A 777 8.51 -24.78 1.78
CA ARG A 777 7.67 -25.69 1.01
C ARG A 777 8.53 -26.89 0.64
N ASP A 778 8.11 -28.08 1.03
CA ASP A 778 8.78 -29.32 0.65
C ASP A 778 7.69 -30.37 0.40
N PRO A 779 7.80 -31.19 -0.64
CA PRO A 779 6.87 -32.31 -0.86
C PRO A 779 6.90 -33.32 0.30
N LYS A 780 7.94 -33.33 1.14
CA LYS A 780 8.08 -34.27 2.27
C LYS A 780 7.52 -33.67 3.57
N PRO A 781 6.71 -34.43 4.32
CA PRO A 781 6.26 -34.01 5.65
C PRO A 781 7.46 -34.07 6.62
N MET A 782 7.94 -32.91 7.08
CA MET A 782 9.10 -32.73 7.97
C MET A 782 10.47 -32.98 7.33
N PRO A 783 10.91 -32.12 6.40
CA PRO A 783 12.28 -32.17 5.87
C PRO A 783 13.30 -31.79 6.96
N PRO A 784 14.52 -32.36 6.95
CA PRO A 784 15.59 -31.91 7.83
C PRO A 784 15.97 -30.46 7.51
N PRO A 785 16.39 -29.65 8.51
CA PRO A 785 16.68 -28.24 8.30
C PRO A 785 17.88 -27.99 7.39
N MET A 786 18.87 -28.90 7.38
CA MET A 786 19.97 -28.94 6.41
C MET A 786 20.03 -30.33 5.76
N LYS A 787 20.35 -30.39 4.47
CA LYS A 787 20.54 -31.68 3.79
C LYS A 787 21.96 -32.18 3.99
N LEU A 788 22.22 -32.82 5.12
CA LEU A 788 23.49 -33.48 5.43
C LEU A 788 23.30 -34.98 5.49
N THR A 789 23.89 -35.72 4.55
CA THR A 789 23.84 -37.19 4.55
C THR A 789 25.04 -37.78 5.28
N SER A 790 24.91 -39.01 5.80
CA SER A 790 26.02 -39.72 6.44
C SER A 790 27.21 -39.89 5.49
N GLU A 791 26.96 -40.05 4.19
CA GLU A 791 28.00 -40.19 3.18
C GLU A 791 28.80 -38.89 2.99
N MET A 792 28.14 -37.72 3.05
CA MET A 792 28.84 -36.43 2.99
C MET A 792 29.77 -36.23 4.18
N VAL A 793 29.34 -36.66 5.37
CA VAL A 793 30.17 -36.60 6.57
C VAL A 793 31.31 -37.61 6.51
N GLN A 794 31.06 -38.80 5.94
CA GLN A 794 32.10 -39.79 5.72
C GLN A 794 33.21 -39.28 4.82
N VAL A 795 32.92 -38.51 3.76
CA VAL A 795 33.95 -37.88 2.89
C VAL A 795 34.96 -37.07 3.71
N MET A 796 34.48 -36.32 4.71
CA MET A 796 35.31 -35.50 5.60
C MET A 796 36.13 -36.33 6.62
N GLY A 797 35.94 -37.64 6.70
CA GLY A 797 36.61 -38.51 7.69
C GLY A 797 35.74 -38.85 8.91
N GLY A 798 34.44 -38.55 8.85
CA GLY A 798 33.50 -38.79 9.95
C GLY A 798 33.39 -37.61 10.91
N ALA A 799 32.46 -37.70 11.87
CA ALA A 799 32.14 -36.58 12.77
C ALA A 799 33.28 -36.17 13.72
N LYS A 800 34.32 -37.00 13.91
CA LYS A 800 35.48 -36.70 14.76
C LYS A 800 36.68 -36.14 13.99
N SER A 801 36.57 -35.98 12.68
CA SER A 801 37.70 -35.52 11.87
C SER A 801 37.93 -34.02 12.02
N GLN A 802 39.17 -33.59 11.75
CA GLN A 802 39.52 -32.17 11.71
C GLN A 802 38.69 -31.43 10.63
N GLN A 803 38.49 -32.05 9.47
CA GLN A 803 37.73 -31.46 8.37
C GLN A 803 36.25 -31.25 8.74
N PHE A 804 35.66 -32.12 9.57
CA PHE A 804 34.31 -31.90 10.08
C PHE A 804 34.25 -30.75 11.08
N LEU A 805 35.27 -30.57 11.92
CA LEU A 805 35.36 -29.41 12.81
C LEU A 805 35.47 -28.09 12.01
N GLU A 806 36.29 -28.07 10.95
CA GLU A 806 36.40 -26.93 10.02
C GLU A 806 35.06 -26.64 9.33
N PHE A 807 34.33 -27.67 8.89
CA PHE A 807 32.97 -27.54 8.36
C PHE A 807 32.04 -26.82 9.36
N VAL A 808 32.02 -27.26 10.63
CA VAL A 808 31.16 -26.67 11.68
C VAL A 808 31.55 -25.21 11.94
N GLN A 809 32.84 -24.89 11.97
CA GLN A 809 33.35 -23.52 12.12
C GLN A 809 32.95 -22.61 10.96
N HIS A 810 33.02 -23.12 9.72
CA HIS A 810 32.59 -22.38 8.54
C HIS A 810 31.08 -22.12 8.55
N VAL A 811 30.26 -23.10 8.96
CA VAL A 811 28.81 -22.94 9.08
C VAL A 811 28.46 -21.85 10.10
N ASP A 812 29.06 -21.89 11.30
CA ASP A 812 28.80 -20.89 12.34
C ASP A 812 29.27 -19.48 11.94
N SER A 813 30.48 -19.37 11.37
CA SER A 813 31.02 -18.08 10.92
C SER A 813 30.14 -17.47 9.82
N ALA A 814 29.74 -18.27 8.84
CA ALA A 814 28.87 -17.81 7.75
C ALA A 814 27.48 -17.42 8.26
N TYR A 815 26.88 -18.20 9.17
CA TYR A 815 25.59 -17.87 9.76
C TYR A 815 25.63 -16.54 10.52
N ARG A 816 26.68 -16.28 11.32
CA ARG A 816 26.86 -15.02 12.04
C ARG A 816 27.05 -13.83 11.10
N ILE A 817 27.86 -13.97 10.05
CA ILE A 817 28.04 -12.92 9.03
C ILE A 817 26.71 -12.59 8.35
N LEU A 818 25.94 -13.60 7.92
CA LEU A 818 24.65 -13.38 7.27
C LEU A 818 23.60 -12.77 8.19
N ARG A 819 23.64 -13.05 9.50
CA ARG A 819 22.79 -12.37 10.49
C ARG A 819 23.08 -10.87 10.57
N ARG A 820 24.36 -10.47 10.52
CA ARG A 820 24.78 -9.05 10.52
C ARG A 820 24.34 -8.29 9.27
N HIS A 821 24.29 -8.97 8.12
CA HIS A 821 23.84 -8.41 6.84
C HIS A 821 22.38 -8.80 6.47
N SER A 822 21.57 -9.17 7.46
CA SER A 822 20.20 -9.65 7.25
C SER A 822 19.29 -8.64 6.54
N ASN A 823 19.44 -7.35 6.82
CA ASN A 823 18.64 -6.29 6.19
C ASN A 823 18.75 -6.32 4.66
N VAL A 824 19.94 -6.55 4.10
CA VAL A 824 20.15 -6.60 2.65
C VAL A 824 19.36 -7.75 2.03
N LEU A 825 19.42 -8.93 2.66
CA LEU A 825 18.69 -10.11 2.22
C LEU A 825 17.18 -9.87 2.29
N LEU A 826 16.69 -9.34 3.41
CA LEU A 826 15.27 -9.07 3.63
C LEU A 826 14.74 -7.99 2.66
N ASN A 827 15.50 -6.93 2.42
CA ASN A 827 15.11 -5.86 1.49
C ASN A 827 14.98 -6.37 0.05
N LEU A 828 15.91 -7.23 -0.40
CA LEU A 828 15.83 -7.82 -1.74
C LEU A 828 14.66 -8.78 -1.90
N PHE A 829 14.34 -9.57 -0.88
CA PHE A 829 13.13 -10.39 -0.89
C PHE A 829 11.86 -9.53 -0.87
N SER A 830 11.85 -8.45 -0.09
CA SER A 830 10.73 -7.51 -0.02
C SER A 830 10.41 -6.87 -1.37
N LEU A 831 11.42 -6.51 -2.16
CA LEU A 831 11.24 -5.94 -3.49
C LEU A 831 10.75 -6.96 -4.54
N MET A 832 10.85 -8.26 -4.25
CA MET A 832 10.43 -9.35 -5.16
C MET A 832 9.07 -9.95 -4.82
N LEU A 833 8.41 -9.52 -3.73
CA LEU A 833 7.11 -10.07 -3.32
C LEU A 833 6.03 -9.89 -4.40
N ASP A 834 6.01 -8.70 -5.02
CA ASP A 834 4.99 -8.32 -6.01
C ASP A 834 5.38 -8.73 -7.45
N ALA A 835 6.43 -9.54 -7.61
CA ALA A 835 6.89 -10.04 -8.92
C ALA A 835 5.99 -11.14 -9.52
N GLY A 836 5.00 -11.65 -8.76
CA GLY A 836 4.11 -12.70 -9.22
C GLY A 836 4.83 -14.05 -9.45
N ILE A 837 5.89 -14.32 -8.68
CA ILE A 837 6.60 -15.61 -8.72
C ILE A 837 5.74 -16.67 -8.01
N PRO A 838 5.42 -17.83 -8.62
CA PRO A 838 4.39 -18.76 -8.14
C PRO A 838 4.49 -19.14 -6.65
N ASP A 839 5.70 -19.46 -6.17
CA ASP A 839 5.89 -19.86 -4.77
C ASP A 839 5.87 -18.69 -3.76
N ILE A 840 6.27 -17.49 -4.19
CA ILE A 840 6.31 -16.29 -3.36
C ILE A 840 4.92 -15.65 -3.28
N ALA A 841 4.22 -15.57 -4.42
CA ALA A 841 2.92 -14.92 -4.55
C ALA A 841 1.82 -15.58 -3.69
N SER A 842 1.97 -16.86 -3.36
CA SER A 842 0.97 -17.58 -2.57
C SER A 842 0.99 -17.20 -1.08
N GLU A 843 2.12 -16.78 -0.50
CA GLU A 843 2.21 -16.33 0.90
C GLU A 843 3.30 -15.24 1.11
N PRO A 844 3.13 -14.02 0.56
CA PRO A 844 4.18 -13.00 0.53
C PRO A 844 4.61 -12.55 1.94
N ASP A 845 3.67 -12.29 2.85
CA ASP A 845 3.98 -11.85 4.22
C ASP A 845 4.70 -12.93 5.02
N LYS A 846 4.37 -14.21 4.78
CA LYS A 846 5.02 -15.32 5.47
C LYS A 846 6.40 -15.61 4.89
N ALA A 847 6.68 -15.24 3.63
CA ALA A 847 7.98 -15.46 3.00
C ALA A 847 9.11 -14.75 3.76
N ILE A 848 8.95 -13.44 3.99
CA ILE A 848 9.92 -12.63 4.74
C ILE A 848 10.01 -13.12 6.18
N PHE A 849 8.85 -13.34 6.82
CA PHE A 849 8.79 -13.80 8.20
C PHE A 849 9.51 -15.14 8.41
N LYS A 850 9.38 -16.09 7.48
CA LYS A 850 10.10 -17.37 7.55
C LYS A 850 11.61 -17.20 7.48
N ILE A 851 12.13 -16.30 6.63
CA ILE A 851 13.56 -16.01 6.57
C ILE A 851 14.03 -15.38 7.89
N GLU A 852 13.28 -14.42 8.41
CA GLU A 852 13.54 -13.75 9.69
C GLU A 852 13.57 -14.75 10.86
N GLN A 853 12.60 -15.67 10.92
CA GLN A 853 12.53 -16.73 11.91
C GLN A 853 13.74 -17.68 11.86
N ARG A 854 14.35 -17.90 10.69
CA ARG A 854 15.54 -18.75 10.56
C ARG A 854 16.84 -18.02 10.85
N LEU A 855 16.88 -16.71 10.59
CA LEU A 855 18.01 -15.86 10.97
C LEU A 855 18.09 -15.63 12.48
N ARG A 856 16.96 -15.77 13.21
CA ARG A 856 16.88 -15.61 14.68
C ARG A 856 17.60 -14.34 15.14
N LEU A 857 17.12 -13.21 14.62
CA LEU A 857 17.64 -11.88 14.97
C LEU A 857 17.34 -11.50 16.42
N ASP A 858 16.41 -12.22 17.07
CA ASP A 858 16.07 -12.12 18.49
C ASP A 858 17.17 -12.63 19.43
N LEU A 859 18.06 -13.50 18.93
CA LEU A 859 19.11 -14.14 19.74
C LEU A 859 20.41 -13.31 19.76
N SER A 860 21.17 -13.41 20.85
CA SER A 860 22.57 -12.94 20.88
C SER A 860 23.46 -13.82 19.99
N ASP A 861 24.64 -13.33 19.62
CA ASP A 861 25.60 -14.09 18.80
C ASP A 861 25.95 -15.46 19.43
N GLU A 862 26.12 -15.52 20.76
CA GLU A 862 26.39 -16.78 21.48
C GLU A 862 25.21 -17.76 21.44
N ALA A 863 23.99 -17.24 21.59
CA ALA A 863 22.78 -18.06 21.54
C ALA A 863 22.52 -18.55 20.11
N ALA A 864 22.83 -17.73 19.10
CA ALA A 864 22.74 -18.08 17.69
C ALA A 864 23.72 -19.20 17.30
N THR A 865 24.96 -19.17 17.80
CA THR A 865 25.93 -20.28 17.62
C THR A 865 25.41 -21.59 18.22
N LYS A 866 24.81 -21.56 19.42
CA LYS A 866 24.19 -22.76 20.00
C LYS A 866 23.02 -23.27 19.14
N HIS A 867 22.19 -22.35 18.64
CA HIS A 867 21.04 -22.68 17.80
C HIS A 867 21.45 -23.36 16.50
N ILE A 868 22.42 -22.80 15.75
CA ILE A 868 22.85 -23.39 14.47
C ILE A 868 23.48 -24.77 14.66
N PHE A 869 24.21 -24.99 15.76
CA PHE A 869 24.73 -26.31 16.09
C PHE A 869 23.62 -27.33 16.35
N THR A 870 22.57 -26.96 17.09
CA THR A 870 21.39 -27.82 17.25
C THR A 870 20.72 -28.15 15.92
N GLN A 871 20.74 -27.24 14.93
CA GLN A 871 20.21 -27.53 13.58
C GLN A 871 21.10 -28.54 12.81
N ILE A 872 22.43 -28.46 12.95
CA ILE A 872 23.35 -29.45 12.38
C ILE A 872 23.10 -30.83 13.02
N GLU A 873 22.99 -30.88 14.35
CA GLU A 873 22.67 -32.11 15.09
C GLU A 873 21.34 -32.72 14.65
N SER A 874 20.30 -31.91 14.56
CA SER A 874 18.97 -32.37 14.10
C SER A 874 18.98 -32.87 12.66
N SER A 875 19.89 -32.37 11.81
CA SER A 875 20.02 -32.78 10.41
C SER A 875 20.79 -34.10 10.27
N LEU A 876 21.68 -34.39 11.22
CA LEU A 876 22.43 -35.63 11.31
C LEU A 876 21.63 -36.61 12.17
N ASN A 877 20.72 -37.38 11.55
CA ASN A 877 19.85 -38.40 12.18
C ASN A 877 20.41 -38.95 13.52
N ALA A 878 19.57 -38.97 14.56
CA ALA A 878 19.79 -39.21 16.01
C ALA A 878 20.76 -40.33 16.50
N LYS A 879 21.59 -40.94 15.65
CA LYS A 879 22.67 -41.89 16.01
C LYS A 879 24.00 -41.22 16.40
N MET A 880 24.10 -39.89 16.42
CA MET A 880 25.33 -39.16 16.73
C MET A 880 25.16 -38.24 17.95
N ALA A 881 24.99 -38.82 19.14
CA ALA A 881 25.05 -38.11 20.43
C ALA A 881 26.42 -37.43 20.74
N MET A 882 27.37 -37.47 19.79
CA MET A 882 28.77 -37.04 19.96
C MET A 882 29.05 -35.58 19.57
N ILE A 883 28.09 -34.87 18.98
CA ILE A 883 28.30 -33.46 18.59
C ILE A 883 28.32 -32.55 19.83
N SER A 884 27.60 -32.92 20.90
CA SER A 884 27.65 -32.25 22.21
C SER A 884 29.08 -32.14 22.77
N ASP A 885 29.92 -33.16 22.58
CA ASP A 885 31.32 -33.17 23.05
C ASP A 885 32.21 -32.23 22.22
N ILE A 886 31.96 -32.13 20.91
CA ILE A 886 32.66 -31.22 20.01
C ILE A 886 32.24 -29.76 20.29
N ILE A 887 30.95 -29.53 20.55
CA ILE A 887 30.41 -28.25 21.01
C ILE A 887 31.05 -27.87 22.36
N HIS A 888 31.23 -28.83 23.27
CA HIS A 888 31.90 -28.59 24.55
C HIS A 888 33.39 -28.24 24.37
N ALA A 889 34.12 -28.95 23.51
CA ALA A 889 35.52 -28.67 23.19
C ALA A 889 35.69 -27.32 22.47
N TYR A 890 34.78 -26.96 21.58
CA TYR A 890 34.80 -25.65 20.91
C TYR A 890 34.48 -24.51 21.88
N LYS A 891 33.49 -24.69 22.77
CA LYS A 891 33.20 -23.73 23.86
C LYS A 891 34.37 -23.54 24.82
N GLN A 892 35.16 -24.59 25.09
CA GLN A 892 36.37 -24.51 25.92
C GLN A 892 37.54 -23.76 25.25
N ASN A 893 37.58 -23.69 23.92
CA ASN A 893 38.62 -22.96 23.18
C ASN A 893 38.24 -21.49 22.86
N LEU A 894 37.00 -21.06 23.17
CA LEU A 894 36.48 -19.71 22.93
C LEU A 894 36.33 -18.88 24.22
N MET A 895 36.44 -19.53 25.39
CA MET A 895 36.74 -18.90 26.69
C MET A 895 38.24 -18.86 26.90
#